data_AF-A0A6G9QNC0-F1
#
_entry.id   AF-A0A6G9QNC0-F1
#
_cell.length_a   1.000
_cell.length_b   1.000
_cell.length_c   1.000
_cell.angle_alpha   90.00
_cell.angle_beta   90.00
_cell.angle_gamma   90.00
#
_symmetry.space_group_name_H-M   'P 1'
#
loop_
_entity.id
_entity.type
_entity.pdbx_description
1 polymer ?
#
loop_
_entity_poly.entity_id
_entity_poly.type
_entity_poly.pdbx_seq_one_letter_code
_entity_poly.pdbx_strand_id
1 'polypeptide(L)'
;MESVQYQIGPCVLDCSIMTLSCDDKTVKLSAKVFELLKLFIDSPDHIVSRQTAIDVIWDGNQGVGEKGFTNSVWLIRKSFKDLNIEDELLLTLPKLGYQLVLPIETITAQTSNPNQANQIQPANTYSRWMVKVFSLMFILLLSYSGYHFFKTNFQTEPATSNLSTIKNKVTNFEGVEEHIAVSNSGELLALQWRSGDLLGKIYLKDLRNNDSPLKLISFGEYEEASPAWSATDEKLAYIRLSSAGACEVRVRNLLQNTDELVTEGCFYLPYKRVLTWSNSDDDTLIFAKQLSDRVALFSYSIGTQKMAQLTEPGKNEIDFSPHELANNQGVAFIREKSSSLQMSLLIQNAAGQLTDVIANKVAIVDFDYSTKDNLFFVNHIDAATLAISKVDLKGQIISTVSHEGLPSSVSFSNATNTLYISEHISKEYIAQINYDDQKVVRTISSSSRDLYARYSKTTDDILFLSNRSQLWSIWKNNQISSKNLTRNMGNAGVAATSPTSQMFAVTINSDDKQTLFLGNTESELFESVDIGDLAAENISWSKDGQAIYFKGTENEQSAIYRYSLNHQLQPIKFGRGNYAVEGETANILYMSRFNLNGIWRFDASTNESIQITDRLAKYDFGSFYYENGFVYFIERTNQEDKIQRINADLETETIMSFPANTIRKFFGLSSANEQSLLLTLKVANEADITSYQLNN
;
A
#
# COMPACT_ATOMS: atom_id res chain seq x y z
N MET A 1 8.26 -27.01 -37.08
CA MET A 1 9.18 -26.07 -36.41
C MET A 1 9.95 -26.88 -35.40
N GLU A 2 11.27 -26.93 -35.54
CA GLU A 2 12.15 -27.62 -34.57
C GLU A 2 11.93 -27.01 -33.17
N SER A 3 11.76 -27.85 -32.16
CA SER A 3 11.68 -27.41 -30.77
C SER A 3 13.05 -26.91 -30.34
N VAL A 4 13.25 -25.59 -30.35
CA VAL A 4 14.50 -25.00 -29.87
C VAL A 4 14.49 -25.08 -28.34
N GLN A 5 15.38 -25.90 -27.80
CA GLN A 5 15.61 -26.04 -26.37
C GLN A 5 17.03 -25.54 -26.02
N TYR A 6 17.18 -24.90 -24.87
CA TYR A 6 18.48 -24.46 -24.36
C TYR A 6 18.77 -25.14 -23.03
N GLN A 7 19.96 -25.74 -22.91
CA GLN A 7 20.50 -26.14 -21.62
C GLN A 7 21.12 -24.89 -20.97
N ILE A 8 20.71 -24.55 -19.75
CA ILE A 8 21.21 -23.43 -18.94
C ILE A 8 21.66 -24.02 -17.59
N GLY A 9 22.95 -24.31 -17.45
CA GLY A 9 23.46 -25.10 -16.34
C GLY A 9 22.78 -26.47 -16.29
N PRO A 10 22.18 -26.89 -15.15
CA PRO A 10 21.47 -28.17 -15.04
C PRO A 10 20.04 -28.14 -15.60
N CYS A 11 19.56 -27.00 -16.09
CA CYS A 11 18.17 -26.80 -16.46
C CYS A 11 17.95 -26.73 -17.97
N VAL A 12 16.82 -27.23 -18.46
CA VAL A 12 16.38 -27.15 -19.85
C VAL A 12 15.28 -26.11 -19.99
N LEU A 13 15.49 -25.11 -20.85
CA LEU A 13 14.47 -24.15 -21.28
C LEU A 13 13.82 -24.64 -22.57
N ASP A 14 12.52 -24.94 -22.52
CA ASP A 14 11.70 -25.23 -23.69
C ASP A 14 11.02 -23.96 -24.21
N CYS A 15 11.44 -23.52 -25.40
CA CYS A 15 10.93 -22.29 -26.00
C CYS A 15 9.51 -22.42 -26.58
N SER A 16 9.01 -23.64 -26.80
CA SER A 16 7.69 -23.87 -27.40
C SER A 16 6.55 -23.71 -26.39
N ILE A 17 6.82 -24.08 -25.13
CA ILE A 17 5.84 -24.04 -24.03
C ILE A 17 6.25 -23.09 -22.89
N MET A 18 7.38 -22.39 -23.03
CA MET A 18 7.93 -21.42 -22.07
C MET A 18 8.15 -22.03 -20.68
N THR A 19 8.72 -23.23 -20.63
CA THR A 19 8.98 -23.93 -19.37
C THR A 19 10.48 -24.10 -19.12
N LEU A 20 10.87 -23.96 -17.85
CA LEU A 20 12.21 -24.28 -17.37
C LEU A 20 12.12 -25.54 -16.50
N SER A 21 12.92 -26.55 -16.81
CA SER A 21 12.90 -27.85 -16.16
C SER A 21 14.28 -28.24 -15.66
N CYS A 22 14.41 -28.69 -14.42
CA CYS A 22 15.66 -29.28 -13.90
C CYS A 22 15.26 -30.54 -13.12
N ASP A 23 15.90 -31.67 -13.44
CA ASP A 23 15.50 -33.00 -12.97
C ASP A 23 13.99 -33.26 -13.15
N ASP A 24 13.28 -33.67 -12.10
CA ASP A 24 11.83 -33.97 -12.12
C ASP A 24 10.94 -32.72 -11.90
N LYS A 25 11.52 -31.53 -11.72
CA LYS A 25 10.77 -30.30 -11.46
C LYS A 25 10.68 -29.42 -12.70
N THR A 26 9.52 -28.81 -12.91
CA THR A 26 9.26 -27.91 -14.04
C THR A 26 8.50 -26.67 -13.57
N VAL A 27 8.93 -25.49 -14.04
CA VAL A 27 8.29 -24.20 -13.79
C VAL A 27 7.90 -23.57 -15.13
N LYS A 28 6.66 -23.09 -15.24
CA LYS A 28 6.20 -22.30 -16.39
C LYS A 28 6.55 -20.82 -16.20
N LEU A 29 7.24 -20.24 -17.18
CA LEU A 29 7.63 -18.84 -17.17
C LEU A 29 6.50 -17.97 -17.75
N SER A 30 6.36 -16.75 -17.24
CA SER A 30 5.52 -15.74 -17.89
C SER A 30 6.22 -15.20 -19.14
N ALA A 31 5.45 -14.66 -20.10
CA ALA A 31 6.00 -14.21 -21.39
C ALA A 31 7.18 -13.24 -21.23
N LYS A 32 7.08 -12.24 -20.34
CA LYS A 32 8.14 -11.24 -20.12
C LYS A 32 9.39 -11.80 -19.43
N VAL A 33 9.21 -12.78 -18.55
CA VAL A 33 10.32 -13.50 -17.88
C VAL A 33 11.06 -14.39 -18.89
N PHE A 34 10.30 -15.09 -19.72
CA PHE A 34 10.83 -15.89 -20.83
C PHE A 34 11.58 -15.02 -21.83
N GLU A 35 10.98 -13.92 -22.29
CA GLU A 35 11.61 -12.96 -23.22
C GLU A 35 12.94 -12.41 -22.66
N LEU A 36 12.99 -12.07 -21.37
CA LEU A 36 14.22 -11.59 -20.74
C LEU A 36 15.29 -12.69 -20.64
N LEU A 37 14.91 -13.91 -20.26
CA LEU A 37 15.84 -15.04 -20.21
C LEU A 37 16.40 -15.35 -21.60
N LYS A 38 15.55 -15.29 -22.64
CA LYS A 38 15.95 -15.46 -24.03
C LYS A 38 16.89 -14.34 -24.49
N LEU A 39 16.61 -13.10 -24.10
CA LEU A 39 17.48 -11.96 -24.39
C LEU A 39 18.87 -12.13 -23.78
N PHE A 40 19.00 -12.69 -22.57
CA PHE A 40 20.30 -13.05 -22.01
C PHE A 40 21.03 -14.12 -22.84
N ILE A 41 20.32 -15.19 -23.23
CA ILE A 41 20.88 -16.27 -24.05
C ILE A 41 21.42 -15.75 -25.39
N ASP A 42 20.69 -14.83 -26.01
CA ASP A 42 21.00 -14.32 -27.35
C ASP A 42 21.99 -13.14 -27.35
N SER A 43 22.27 -12.54 -26.18
CA SER A 43 23.19 -11.40 -26.06
C SER A 43 24.66 -11.84 -25.94
N PRO A 44 25.62 -11.08 -26.50
CA PRO A 44 27.05 -11.34 -26.33
C PRO A 44 27.45 -11.41 -24.85
N ASP A 45 28.26 -12.41 -24.50
CA ASP A 45 28.71 -12.72 -23.14
C ASP A 45 27.56 -12.89 -22.11
N HIS A 46 26.33 -13.05 -22.60
CA HIS A 46 25.09 -13.07 -21.83
C HIS A 46 24.90 -11.84 -20.93
N ILE A 47 25.39 -10.68 -21.39
CA ILE A 47 25.25 -9.40 -20.68
C ILE A 47 24.09 -8.61 -21.29
N VAL A 48 23.15 -8.20 -20.44
CA VAL A 48 22.01 -7.36 -20.83
C VAL A 48 21.95 -6.14 -19.93
N SER A 49 22.01 -4.96 -20.54
CA SER A 49 21.77 -3.69 -19.84
C SER A 49 20.27 -3.52 -19.57
N ARG A 50 19.93 -2.86 -18.47
CA ARG A 50 18.54 -2.52 -18.13
C ARG A 50 17.87 -1.77 -19.29
N GLN A 51 18.58 -0.81 -19.90
CA GLN A 51 18.08 -0.02 -21.01
C GLN A 51 17.76 -0.91 -22.23
N THR A 52 18.68 -1.78 -22.61
CA THR A 52 18.51 -2.72 -23.73
C THR A 52 17.30 -3.63 -23.53
N ALA A 53 17.11 -4.15 -22.31
CA ALA A 53 15.94 -4.96 -22.01
C ALA A 53 14.64 -4.17 -22.13
N ILE A 54 14.60 -2.91 -21.65
CA ILE A 54 13.43 -2.03 -21.78
C ILE A 54 13.11 -1.77 -23.25
N ASP A 55 14.13 -1.51 -24.06
CA ASP A 55 13.95 -1.20 -25.48
C ASP A 55 13.44 -2.42 -26.27
N VAL A 56 13.94 -3.62 -25.97
CA VAL A 56 13.59 -4.85 -26.70
C VAL A 56 12.29 -5.49 -26.23
N ILE A 57 12.02 -5.49 -24.92
CA ILE A 57 10.90 -6.25 -24.32
C ILE A 57 9.70 -5.34 -24.07
N TRP A 58 9.92 -4.06 -23.81
CA TRP A 58 8.87 -3.09 -23.48
C TRP A 58 8.76 -1.95 -24.50
N ASP A 59 9.31 -2.13 -25.71
CA ASP A 59 9.27 -1.16 -26.81
C ASP A 59 9.74 0.25 -26.39
N GLY A 60 10.75 0.32 -25.50
CA GLY A 60 11.31 1.57 -24.99
C GLY A 60 10.47 2.28 -23.91
N ASN A 61 9.37 1.67 -23.44
CA ASN A 61 8.51 2.24 -22.40
C ASN A 61 9.20 2.18 -21.02
N GLN A 62 9.91 3.24 -20.67
CA GLN A 62 10.65 3.36 -19.39
C GLN A 62 9.76 3.20 -18.15
N GLY A 63 8.56 3.79 -18.15
CA GLY A 63 7.67 3.80 -16.98
C GLY A 63 7.18 2.42 -16.55
N VAL A 64 6.90 1.53 -17.51
CA VAL A 64 6.54 0.13 -17.23
C VAL A 64 7.79 -0.77 -17.20
N GLY A 65 8.76 -0.48 -18.08
CA GLY A 65 9.96 -1.26 -18.29
C GLY A 65 10.90 -1.30 -17.09
N GLU A 66 11.06 -0.22 -16.32
CA GLU A 66 11.94 -0.23 -15.14
C GLU A 66 11.47 -1.22 -14.05
N LYS A 67 10.18 -1.17 -13.74
CA LYS A 67 9.55 -2.09 -12.78
C LYS A 67 9.45 -3.49 -13.37
N GLY A 68 9.11 -3.59 -14.66
CA GLY A 68 9.01 -4.85 -15.39
C GLY A 68 10.33 -5.62 -15.43
N PHE A 69 11.44 -4.93 -15.71
CA PHE A 69 12.78 -5.49 -15.74
C PHE A 69 13.21 -5.98 -14.36
N THR A 70 13.07 -5.14 -13.32
CA THR A 70 13.43 -5.50 -11.95
C THR A 70 12.64 -6.72 -11.47
N ASN A 71 11.33 -6.75 -11.75
CA ASN A 71 10.48 -7.90 -11.43
C ASN A 71 10.85 -9.15 -12.24
N SER A 72 11.19 -9.00 -13.52
CA SER A 72 11.56 -10.14 -14.37
C SER A 72 12.89 -10.76 -13.93
N VAL A 73 13.90 -9.95 -13.59
CA VAL A 73 15.17 -10.42 -12.99
C VAL A 73 14.92 -11.19 -11.69
N TRP A 74 14.04 -10.68 -10.83
CA TRP A 74 13.66 -11.37 -9.60
C TRP A 74 12.95 -12.70 -9.88
N LEU A 75 12.00 -12.73 -10.81
CA LEU A 75 11.27 -13.95 -11.19
C LEU A 75 12.19 -15.00 -11.82
N ILE A 76 13.17 -14.61 -12.65
CA ILE A 76 14.16 -15.56 -13.16
C ILE A 76 14.92 -16.20 -11.98
N ARG A 77 15.45 -15.40 -11.04
CA ARG A 77 16.17 -15.94 -9.87
C ARG A 77 15.29 -16.87 -9.05
N LYS A 78 14.03 -16.51 -8.84
CA LYS A 78 13.07 -17.34 -8.12
C LYS A 78 12.80 -18.65 -8.87
N SER A 79 12.58 -18.63 -10.19
CA SER A 79 12.33 -19.85 -10.97
C SER A 79 13.47 -20.85 -10.89
N PHE A 80 14.74 -20.40 -10.92
CA PHE A 80 15.89 -21.28 -10.72
C PHE A 80 16.00 -21.77 -9.26
N LYS A 81 15.69 -20.93 -8.28
CA LYS A 81 15.67 -21.32 -6.86
C LYS A 81 14.60 -22.36 -6.55
N ASP A 82 13.40 -22.23 -7.12
CA ASP A 82 12.29 -23.19 -6.96
C ASP A 82 12.64 -24.57 -7.57
N LEU A 83 13.58 -24.59 -8.51
CA LEU A 83 14.18 -25.77 -9.13
C LEU A 83 15.45 -26.26 -8.40
N ASN A 84 15.67 -25.82 -7.15
CA ASN A 84 16.81 -26.17 -6.30
C ASN A 84 18.19 -25.75 -6.84
N ILE A 85 18.26 -24.70 -7.67
CA ILE A 85 19.54 -24.14 -8.10
C ILE A 85 19.93 -23.01 -7.15
N GLU A 86 20.93 -23.25 -6.31
CA GLU A 86 21.41 -22.32 -5.28
C GLU A 86 22.51 -21.36 -5.76
N ASP A 87 23.06 -21.58 -6.95
CA ASP A 87 24.15 -20.77 -7.51
C ASP A 87 23.70 -19.35 -7.90
N GLU A 88 24.64 -18.41 -7.86
CA GLU A 88 24.42 -17.00 -8.21
C GLU A 88 24.28 -16.83 -9.74
N LEU A 89 23.10 -17.17 -10.27
CA LEU A 89 22.73 -17.16 -11.70
C LEU A 89 22.96 -15.82 -12.43
N LEU A 90 22.63 -14.70 -11.79
CA LEU A 90 22.65 -13.36 -12.39
C LEU A 90 23.56 -12.43 -11.59
N LEU A 91 24.75 -12.15 -12.14
CA LEU A 91 25.73 -11.22 -11.57
C LEU A 91 25.39 -9.78 -12.00
N THR A 92 25.54 -8.82 -11.08
CA THR A 92 25.38 -7.39 -11.41
C THR A 92 26.74 -6.79 -11.78
N LEU A 93 26.86 -6.28 -13.01
CA LEU A 93 28.05 -5.61 -13.52
C LEU A 93 27.85 -4.08 -13.52
N PRO A 94 28.64 -3.32 -12.73
CA PRO A 94 28.54 -1.87 -12.70
C PRO A 94 28.63 -1.26 -14.11
N LYS A 95 27.67 -0.40 -14.46
CA LYS A 95 27.56 0.33 -15.75
C LYS A 95 27.30 -0.54 -16.99
N LEU A 96 27.33 -1.87 -16.89
CA LEU A 96 27.09 -2.78 -18.02
C LEU A 96 25.73 -3.48 -17.94
N GLY A 97 25.22 -3.75 -16.73
CA GLY A 97 23.92 -4.38 -16.53
C GLY A 97 24.03 -5.67 -15.74
N TYR A 98 23.35 -6.72 -16.20
CA TYR A 98 23.34 -8.03 -15.58
C TYR A 98 23.98 -9.04 -16.50
N GLN A 99 24.64 -10.06 -15.94
CA GLN A 99 25.21 -11.17 -16.69
C GLN A 99 24.61 -12.49 -16.22
N LEU A 100 24.16 -13.31 -17.16
CA LEU A 100 23.79 -14.70 -16.90
C LEU A 100 25.06 -15.57 -16.92
N VAL A 101 25.42 -16.15 -15.78
CA VAL A 101 26.73 -16.81 -15.60
C VAL A 101 26.69 -18.34 -15.70
N LEU A 102 25.51 -18.94 -15.83
CA LEU A 102 25.38 -20.38 -16.07
C LEU A 102 25.81 -20.74 -17.50
N PRO A 103 26.43 -21.92 -17.73
CA PRO A 103 26.82 -22.36 -19.06
C PRO A 103 25.58 -22.62 -19.93
N ILE A 104 25.61 -22.21 -21.20
CA ILE A 104 24.46 -22.31 -22.11
C ILE A 104 24.82 -23.10 -23.36
N GLU A 105 24.01 -24.11 -23.68
CA GLU A 105 24.13 -24.93 -24.90
C GLU A 105 22.78 -25.04 -25.63
N THR A 106 22.81 -25.07 -26.97
CA THR A 106 21.58 -25.26 -27.77
C THR A 106 21.37 -26.75 -28.04
N ILE A 107 20.21 -27.28 -27.63
CA ILE A 107 19.85 -28.68 -27.88
C ILE A 107 19.13 -28.74 -29.23
N THR A 108 19.83 -29.22 -30.26
CA THR A 108 19.23 -29.45 -31.59
C THR A 108 18.76 -30.89 -31.67
N ALA A 109 17.45 -31.11 -31.80
CA ALA A 109 16.89 -32.44 -31.96
C ALA A 109 17.33 -33.05 -33.31
N GLN A 110 18.25 -34.02 -33.29
CA GLN A 110 18.50 -34.85 -34.46
C GLN A 110 17.29 -35.77 -34.69
N THR A 111 16.62 -35.55 -35.82
CA THR A 111 15.56 -36.41 -36.33
C THR A 111 16.13 -37.79 -36.69
N SER A 112 15.96 -38.76 -35.80
CA SER A 112 16.09 -40.18 -36.18
C SER A 112 14.83 -40.60 -36.92
N ASN A 113 15.02 -40.87 -38.22
CA ASN A 113 14.00 -41.34 -39.15
C ASN A 113 13.26 -42.61 -38.66
N PRO A 114 11.95 -42.72 -38.91
CA PRO A 114 11.19 -43.94 -38.68
C PRO A 114 11.33 -44.83 -39.93
N ASN A 115 12.17 -45.86 -39.88
CA ASN A 115 12.05 -47.04 -40.76
C ASN A 115 13.07 -48.10 -40.34
N GLN A 116 12.60 -49.12 -39.61
CA GLN A 116 12.86 -50.50 -39.99
C GLN A 116 11.90 -51.43 -39.23
N ALA A 117 10.92 -51.92 -39.99
CA ALA A 117 10.18 -53.13 -39.68
C ALA A 117 11.12 -54.35 -39.75
N ASN A 118 10.70 -55.44 -39.09
CA ASN A 118 11.27 -56.80 -38.99
C ASN A 118 12.20 -57.00 -37.78
N GLN A 119 12.07 -58.02 -36.93
CA GLN A 119 11.29 -59.26 -36.95
C GLN A 119 11.24 -59.78 -35.51
N ILE A 120 10.06 -60.21 -35.04
CA ILE A 120 9.92 -60.97 -33.79
C ILE A 120 10.05 -62.46 -34.14
N GLN A 121 11.07 -63.13 -33.58
CA GLN A 121 10.99 -64.55 -33.19
C GLN A 121 11.77 -64.80 -31.89
N PRO A 122 11.36 -65.79 -31.06
CA PRO A 122 11.67 -65.83 -29.64
C PRO A 122 12.78 -66.82 -29.30
N ALA A 123 13.50 -66.57 -28.20
CA ALA A 123 14.26 -67.62 -27.50
C ALA A 123 14.38 -67.32 -25.99
N ASN A 124 13.52 -68.01 -25.24
CA ASN A 124 13.75 -68.72 -23.98
C ASN A 124 14.61 -68.15 -22.82
N THR A 125 13.91 -68.09 -21.68
CA THR A 125 14.31 -68.50 -20.31
C THR A 125 15.33 -67.65 -19.54
N TYR A 126 14.82 -66.75 -18.70
CA TYR A 126 15.51 -66.26 -17.51
C TYR A 126 15.07 -67.06 -16.26
N SER A 127 16.08 -67.48 -15.50
CA SER A 127 16.02 -68.38 -14.34
C SER A 127 15.14 -67.86 -13.19
N ARG A 128 14.33 -68.75 -12.62
CA ARG A 128 13.42 -68.54 -11.46
C ARG A 128 14.11 -68.01 -10.18
N TRP A 129 15.43 -68.00 -10.11
CA TRP A 129 16.17 -67.43 -8.98
C TRP A 129 16.17 -65.89 -8.99
N MET A 130 16.21 -65.25 -10.17
CA MET A 130 16.21 -63.79 -10.26
C MET A 130 14.90 -63.19 -9.74
N VAL A 131 13.75 -63.85 -9.98
CA VAL A 131 12.45 -63.39 -9.47
C VAL A 131 12.44 -63.30 -7.95
N LYS A 132 13.02 -64.28 -7.23
CA LYS A 132 13.06 -64.27 -5.76
C LYS A 132 13.95 -63.16 -5.18
N VAL A 133 15.07 -62.87 -5.84
CA VAL A 133 15.97 -61.78 -5.43
C VAL A 133 15.30 -60.42 -5.67
N PHE A 134 14.66 -60.23 -6.82
CA PHE A 134 13.91 -59.01 -7.11
C PHE A 134 12.69 -58.82 -6.21
N SER A 135 11.97 -59.89 -5.83
CA SER A 135 10.87 -59.79 -4.87
C SER A 135 11.34 -59.35 -3.47
N LEU A 136 12.47 -59.88 -3.00
CA LEU A 136 13.03 -59.48 -1.70
C LEU A 136 13.52 -58.03 -1.72
N MET A 137 14.18 -57.63 -2.81
CA MET A 137 14.65 -56.24 -3.00
C MET A 137 13.47 -55.26 -3.09
N PHE A 138 12.39 -55.66 -3.75
CA PHE A 138 11.18 -54.85 -3.88
C PHE A 138 10.44 -54.70 -2.54
N ILE A 139 10.39 -55.74 -1.71
CA ILE A 139 9.83 -55.65 -0.35
C ILE A 139 10.70 -54.77 0.56
N LEU A 140 12.03 -54.86 0.44
CA LEU A 140 12.96 -53.96 1.15
C LEU A 140 12.83 -52.51 0.69
N LEU A 141 12.65 -52.29 -0.62
CA LEU A 141 12.39 -50.95 -1.17
C LEU A 141 11.04 -50.40 -0.73
N LEU A 142 9.99 -51.23 -0.67
CA LEU A 142 8.65 -50.83 -0.19
C LEU A 142 8.61 -50.56 1.31
N SER A 143 9.37 -51.30 2.11
CA SER A 143 9.48 -51.06 3.55
C SER A 143 10.35 -49.85 3.85
N TYR A 144 11.41 -49.62 3.07
CA TYR A 144 12.23 -48.40 3.15
C TYR A 144 11.46 -47.17 2.67
N SER A 145 10.76 -47.24 1.55
CA SER A 145 9.92 -46.15 1.06
C SER A 145 8.71 -45.92 1.95
N GLY A 146 8.10 -46.97 2.53
CA GLY A 146 7.06 -46.85 3.54
C GLY A 146 7.57 -46.21 4.83
N TYR A 147 8.77 -46.57 5.30
CA TYR A 147 9.41 -45.93 6.45
C TYR A 147 9.72 -44.45 6.19
N HIS A 148 10.27 -44.13 5.01
CA HIS A 148 10.53 -42.74 4.63
C HIS A 148 9.25 -41.95 4.42
N PHE A 149 8.20 -42.51 3.81
CA PHE A 149 6.89 -41.89 3.63
C PHE A 149 6.20 -41.64 4.97
N PHE A 150 6.27 -42.57 5.92
CA PHE A 150 5.79 -42.34 7.28
C PHE A 150 6.63 -41.30 8.02
N LYS A 151 7.95 -41.27 7.82
CA LYS A 151 8.83 -40.28 8.48
C LYS A 151 8.69 -38.87 7.89
N THR A 152 8.45 -38.74 6.57
CA THR A 152 8.23 -37.45 5.90
C THR A 152 6.82 -36.93 6.07
N ASN A 153 5.80 -37.79 6.17
CA ASN A 153 4.42 -37.34 6.40
C ASN A 153 4.05 -37.15 7.88
N PHE A 154 4.88 -37.63 8.82
CA PHE A 154 4.72 -37.36 10.26
C PHE A 154 5.78 -36.43 10.84
N GLN A 155 6.67 -35.85 10.02
CA GLN A 155 7.33 -34.62 10.40
C GLN A 155 6.31 -33.50 10.21
N THR A 156 5.61 -33.19 11.32
CA THR A 156 4.99 -31.88 11.51
C THR A 156 6.00 -30.82 11.11
N GLU A 157 5.79 -30.18 9.96
CA GLU A 157 6.28 -28.82 9.76
C GLU A 157 5.90 -28.04 11.02
N PRO A 158 6.82 -27.28 11.65
CA PRO A 158 6.38 -26.34 12.66
C PRO A 158 5.36 -25.45 11.98
N ALA A 159 4.10 -25.61 12.36
CA ALA A 159 3.05 -24.70 11.98
C ALA A 159 3.58 -23.32 12.35
N THR A 160 3.91 -22.50 11.36
CA THR A 160 3.85 -21.05 11.55
C THR A 160 2.37 -20.81 11.77
N SER A 161 1.98 -20.82 13.04
CA SER A 161 0.68 -20.38 13.47
C SER A 161 0.59 -18.91 13.07
N ASN A 162 0.10 -18.66 11.86
CA ASN A 162 -0.49 -17.38 11.49
C ASN A 162 -1.78 -17.25 12.29
N LEU A 163 -1.64 -17.09 13.61
CA LEU A 163 -2.71 -16.62 14.48
C LEU A 163 -3.01 -15.20 13.99
N SER A 164 -4.18 -15.04 13.37
CA SER A 164 -4.69 -13.74 12.96
C SER A 164 -4.71 -12.81 14.18
N THR A 165 -3.81 -11.83 14.21
CA THR A 165 -3.84 -10.75 15.19
C THR A 165 -5.12 -9.96 14.99
N ILE A 166 -5.89 -9.72 16.06
CA ILE A 166 -7.10 -8.91 15.96
C ILE A 166 -6.66 -7.45 15.86
N LYS A 167 -6.74 -6.89 14.64
CA LYS A 167 -6.48 -5.48 14.35
C LYS A 167 -7.70 -4.64 14.73
N ASN A 168 -7.50 -3.63 15.58
CA ASN A 168 -8.52 -2.63 15.90
C ASN A 168 -7.99 -1.23 15.58
N LYS A 169 -8.89 -0.33 15.21
CA LYS A 169 -8.54 1.08 14.98
C LYS A 169 -8.69 1.85 16.30
N VAL A 170 -7.63 2.54 16.73
CA VAL A 170 -7.59 3.26 18.02
C VAL A 170 -7.94 4.74 17.83
N THR A 171 -7.30 5.37 16.84
CA THR A 171 -7.55 6.76 16.43
C THR A 171 -7.55 6.85 14.91
N ASN A 172 -8.12 7.95 14.40
CA ASN A 172 -8.36 8.11 12.97
C ASN A 172 -8.55 9.59 12.55
N PHE A 173 -7.90 10.51 13.29
CA PHE A 173 -8.05 11.95 13.09
C PHE A 173 -7.31 12.41 11.83
N GLU A 174 -7.82 13.45 11.18
CA GLU A 174 -7.20 14.02 9.96
C GLU A 174 -5.79 14.53 10.26
N GLY A 175 -4.79 13.95 9.61
CA GLY A 175 -3.39 14.33 9.80
C GLY A 175 -2.46 13.13 10.05
N VAL A 176 -1.32 13.43 10.65
CA VAL A 176 -0.26 12.47 10.97
C VAL A 176 -0.25 12.22 12.47
N GLU A 177 -0.64 11.02 12.88
CA GLU A 177 -0.53 10.51 14.25
C GLU A 177 0.78 9.70 14.41
N GLU A 178 1.72 10.22 15.18
CA GLU A 178 3.09 9.70 15.32
C GLU A 178 3.59 9.78 16.77
N HIS A 179 4.82 9.30 17.03
CA HIS A 179 5.47 9.36 18.35
C HIS A 179 4.55 8.86 19.46
N ILE A 180 4.15 7.59 19.36
CA ILE A 180 3.19 6.99 20.29
C ILE A 180 3.89 6.42 21.53
N ALA A 181 3.22 6.52 22.67
CA ALA A 181 3.61 5.90 23.93
C ALA A 181 2.38 5.51 24.75
N VAL A 182 2.19 4.20 24.99
CA VAL A 182 1.12 3.70 25.87
C VAL A 182 1.53 3.82 27.34
N SER A 183 0.59 4.13 28.22
CA SER A 183 0.82 4.20 29.66
C SER A 183 1.11 2.82 30.26
N ASN A 184 1.78 2.77 31.40
CA ASN A 184 2.13 1.51 32.08
C ASN A 184 0.88 0.72 32.48
N SER A 185 -0.18 1.43 32.87
CA SER A 185 -1.52 0.89 33.14
C SER A 185 -2.24 0.34 31.89
N GLY A 186 -1.83 0.74 30.68
CA GLY A 186 -2.53 0.41 29.43
C GLY A 186 -3.84 1.18 29.22
N GLU A 187 -4.15 2.17 30.07
CA GLU A 187 -5.40 2.93 30.03
C GLU A 187 -5.33 4.19 29.17
N LEU A 188 -4.14 4.75 28.95
CA LEU A 188 -3.93 5.97 28.19
C LEU A 188 -2.90 5.75 27.08
N LEU A 189 -3.07 6.46 25.97
CA LEU A 189 -2.09 6.53 24.90
C LEU A 189 -1.72 7.99 24.65
N ALA A 190 -0.44 8.32 24.78
CA ALA A 190 0.12 9.59 24.35
C ALA A 190 0.56 9.50 22.89
N LEU A 191 0.27 10.55 22.12
CA LEU A 191 0.68 10.64 20.71
C LEU A 191 1.01 12.08 20.34
N GLN A 192 1.87 12.25 19.35
CA GLN A 192 1.94 13.46 18.55
C GLN A 192 0.85 13.42 17.47
N TRP A 193 0.10 14.51 17.32
CA TRP A 193 -0.80 14.69 16.17
C TRP A 193 -0.48 16.00 15.45
N ARG A 194 -0.41 15.94 14.12
CA ARG A 194 -0.19 17.06 13.21
C ARG A 194 -1.26 17.07 12.12
N SER A 195 -1.92 18.21 11.90
CA SER A 195 -2.88 18.37 10.79
C SER A 195 -2.38 19.42 9.80
N GLY A 196 -2.24 19.06 8.51
CA GLY A 196 -1.71 19.95 7.47
C GLY A 196 -0.32 20.51 7.81
N ASP A 197 -0.17 21.83 7.66
CA ASP A 197 1.07 22.57 7.96
C ASP A 197 1.19 23.00 9.44
N LEU A 198 0.29 22.54 10.32
CA LEU A 198 0.34 22.88 11.74
C LEU A 198 1.53 22.23 12.45
N LEU A 199 1.92 22.79 13.59
CA LEU A 199 2.94 22.21 14.46
C LEU A 199 2.38 20.96 15.15
N GLY A 200 3.21 19.91 15.28
CA GLY A 200 2.84 18.71 16.00
C GLY A 200 2.68 18.98 17.50
N LYS A 201 1.57 18.52 18.10
CA LYS A 201 1.28 18.66 19.54
C LYS A 201 1.07 17.31 20.19
N ILE A 202 1.20 17.26 21.52
CA ILE A 202 0.97 16.05 22.32
C ILE A 202 -0.48 15.97 22.79
N TYR A 203 -1.11 14.84 22.48
CA TYR A 203 -2.48 14.50 22.90
C TYR A 203 -2.50 13.20 23.69
N LEU A 204 -3.56 13.05 24.50
CA LEU A 204 -3.90 11.79 25.17
C LEU A 204 -5.21 11.23 24.62
N LYS A 205 -5.21 9.93 24.38
CA LYS A 205 -6.38 9.10 24.09
C LYS A 205 -6.69 8.19 25.28
N ASP A 206 -7.93 8.19 25.76
CA ASP A 206 -8.40 7.22 26.76
C ASP A 206 -8.76 5.91 26.06
N LEU A 207 -8.02 4.85 26.36
CA LEU A 207 -8.15 3.53 25.75
C LEU A 207 -9.29 2.69 26.36
N ARG A 208 -9.87 3.12 27.48
CA ARG A 208 -11.03 2.46 28.10
C ARG A 208 -12.33 2.82 27.40
N ASN A 209 -12.32 3.89 26.61
CA ASN A 209 -13.48 4.37 25.86
C ASN A 209 -13.09 4.75 24.42
N ASN A 210 -13.50 3.90 23.47
CA ASN A 210 -13.21 4.11 22.04
C ASN A 210 -13.73 5.46 21.50
N ASP A 211 -14.83 5.99 22.04
CA ASP A 211 -15.43 7.25 21.59
C ASP A 211 -14.87 8.49 22.31
N SER A 212 -13.86 8.32 23.18
CA SER A 212 -13.22 9.44 23.87
C SER A 212 -12.53 10.40 22.87
N PRO A 213 -12.69 11.73 23.01
CA PRO A 213 -11.95 12.68 22.18
C PRO A 213 -10.47 12.71 22.60
N LEU A 214 -9.60 13.20 21.70
CA LEU A 214 -8.22 13.52 22.06
C LEU A 214 -8.18 14.70 23.03
N LYS A 215 -7.43 14.54 24.12
CA LYS A 215 -7.17 15.61 25.08
C LYS A 215 -5.81 16.24 24.80
N LEU A 216 -5.79 17.51 24.40
CA LEU A 216 -4.54 18.26 24.22
C LEU A 216 -3.81 18.43 25.57
N ILE A 217 -2.55 18.02 25.62
CA ILE A 217 -1.70 18.10 26.83
C ILE A 217 -0.55 19.08 26.67
N SER A 218 -0.13 19.44 25.47
CA SER A 218 0.91 20.44 25.30
C SER A 218 0.32 21.76 24.78
N PHE A 219 0.78 22.89 25.33
CA PHE A 219 0.18 24.21 25.06
C PHE A 219 1.22 25.18 24.51
N GLY A 220 0.76 26.14 23.69
CA GLY A 220 1.60 27.14 23.03
C GLY A 220 1.95 26.76 21.60
N GLU A 221 2.67 27.63 20.89
CA GLU A 221 2.98 27.49 19.46
C GLU A 221 4.37 26.89 19.21
N TYR A 222 4.55 25.64 19.67
CA TYR A 222 5.80 24.89 19.53
C TYR A 222 5.60 23.54 18.83
N GLU A 223 6.64 23.02 18.17
CA GLU A 223 6.68 21.65 17.67
C GLU A 223 7.07 20.72 18.83
N GLU A 224 6.24 19.72 19.12
CA GLU A 224 6.36 18.89 20.32
C GLU A 224 6.14 17.41 20.00
N ALA A 225 7.04 16.54 20.46
CA ALA A 225 7.08 15.13 20.05
C ALA A 225 7.64 14.20 21.15
N SER A 226 7.83 12.91 20.81
CA SER A 226 8.44 11.86 21.64
C SER A 226 7.94 11.82 23.10
N PRO A 227 6.63 11.65 23.35
CA PRO A 227 6.09 11.55 24.71
C PRO A 227 6.60 10.28 25.41
N ALA A 228 6.79 10.35 26.73
CA ALA A 228 7.21 9.24 27.58
C ALA A 228 6.56 9.32 28.97
N TRP A 229 6.01 8.21 29.46
CA TRP A 229 5.27 8.13 30.72
C TRP A 229 6.19 7.90 31.91
N SER A 230 5.94 8.57 33.03
CA SER A 230 6.56 8.19 34.30
C SER A 230 6.09 6.80 34.76
N ALA A 231 6.88 6.13 35.60
CA ALA A 231 6.55 4.79 36.10
C ALA A 231 5.17 4.73 36.82
N THR A 232 4.72 5.85 37.40
CA THR A 232 3.40 5.98 38.04
C THR A 232 2.24 6.40 37.11
N ASP A 233 2.50 6.70 35.84
CA ASP A 233 1.56 7.33 34.90
C ASP A 233 1.03 8.74 35.32
N GLU A 234 1.56 9.36 36.38
CA GLU A 234 1.13 10.69 36.85
C GLU A 234 1.76 11.85 36.06
N LYS A 235 2.89 11.60 35.40
CA LYS A 235 3.65 12.60 34.64
C LYS A 235 3.91 12.12 33.23
N LEU A 236 4.00 13.08 32.32
CA LEU A 236 4.36 12.85 30.92
C LEU A 236 5.55 13.73 30.55
N ALA A 237 6.66 13.12 30.15
CA ALA A 237 7.77 13.83 29.54
C ALA A 237 7.56 13.92 28.03
N TYR A 238 8.06 14.97 27.39
CA TYR A 238 8.03 15.16 25.95
C TYR A 238 9.12 16.16 25.54
N ILE A 239 9.46 16.19 24.25
CA ILE A 239 10.37 17.21 23.72
C ILE A 239 9.58 18.40 23.16
N ARG A 240 10.16 19.59 23.25
CA ARG A 240 9.64 20.82 22.64
C ARG A 240 10.76 21.50 21.86
N LEU A 241 10.48 21.90 20.63
CA LEU A 241 11.35 22.81 19.88
C LEU A 241 10.91 24.24 20.13
N SER A 242 11.80 25.04 20.71
CA SER A 242 11.57 26.48 20.88
C SER A 242 11.52 27.17 19.52
N SER A 243 10.99 28.39 19.48
CA SER A 243 10.94 29.21 18.27
C SER A 243 12.35 29.55 17.71
N ALA A 244 13.39 29.47 18.55
CA ALA A 244 14.79 29.62 18.14
C ALA A 244 15.42 28.30 17.64
N GLY A 245 14.66 27.20 17.62
CA GLY A 245 15.11 25.87 17.20
C GLY A 245 15.85 25.07 18.29
N ALA A 246 15.87 25.56 19.55
CA ALA A 246 16.47 24.82 20.65
C ALA A 246 15.55 23.68 21.09
N CYS A 247 16.11 22.49 21.31
CA CYS A 247 15.37 21.34 21.82
C CYS A 247 15.36 21.37 23.36
N GLU A 248 14.15 21.35 23.93
CA GLU A 248 13.87 21.29 25.36
C GLU A 248 13.28 19.93 25.74
N VAL A 249 13.70 19.39 26.88
CA VAL A 249 13.00 18.28 27.55
C VAL A 249 12.01 18.88 28.55
N ARG A 250 10.75 18.46 28.43
CA ARG A 250 9.64 18.89 29.26
C ARG A 250 9.03 17.76 30.05
N VAL A 251 8.54 18.10 31.23
CA VAL A 251 7.74 17.22 32.08
C VAL A 251 6.47 17.95 32.44
N ARG A 252 5.35 17.28 32.24
CA ARG A 252 4.03 17.74 32.61
C ARG A 252 3.43 16.85 33.68
N ASN A 253 3.01 17.44 34.79
CA ASN A 253 2.23 16.75 35.80
C ASN A 253 0.75 16.76 35.38
N LEU A 254 0.14 15.60 35.21
CA LEU A 254 -1.21 15.48 34.64
C LEU A 254 -2.31 15.85 35.64
N LEU A 255 -2.06 15.69 36.95
CA LEU A 255 -3.01 16.03 38.01
C LEU A 255 -2.94 17.52 38.36
N GLN A 256 -1.73 18.05 38.52
CA GLN A 256 -1.50 19.46 38.88
C GLN A 256 -1.56 20.40 37.67
N ASN A 257 -1.49 19.84 36.46
CA ASN A 257 -1.53 20.56 35.20
C ASN A 257 -0.38 21.59 35.04
N THR A 258 0.81 21.25 35.55
CA THR A 258 2.03 22.07 35.45
C THR A 258 2.95 21.54 34.34
N ASP A 259 3.71 22.43 33.70
CA ASP A 259 4.69 22.12 32.64
C ASP A 259 6.04 22.76 33.01
N GLU A 260 7.09 21.96 33.14
CA GLU A 260 8.36 22.36 33.77
C GLU A 260 9.59 22.06 32.92
N LEU A 261 10.49 23.06 32.77
CA LEU A 261 11.86 22.98 32.18
C LEU A 261 12.79 22.09 32.96
N VAL A 262 13.00 20.89 32.41
CA VAL A 262 13.98 19.93 32.90
C VAL A 262 15.38 20.28 32.39
N THR A 263 15.56 20.33 31.06
CA THR A 263 16.86 20.66 30.45
C THR A 263 16.72 21.07 28.99
N GLU A 264 17.72 21.79 28.48
CA GLU A 264 17.88 22.11 27.07
C GLU A 264 18.97 21.26 26.40
N GLY A 265 19.03 21.34 25.07
CA GLY A 265 20.09 20.77 24.24
C GLY A 265 19.85 19.32 23.83
N CYS A 266 18.63 18.80 23.94
CA CYS A 266 18.29 17.50 23.37
C CYS A 266 18.47 17.49 21.84
N PHE A 267 18.47 16.30 21.26
CA PHE A 267 18.48 16.10 19.83
C PHE A 267 17.10 15.68 19.35
N TYR A 268 16.57 16.40 18.36
CA TYR A 268 15.29 16.06 17.74
C TYR A 268 15.51 15.36 16.41
N LEU A 269 14.81 14.24 16.23
CA LEU A 269 14.69 13.56 14.96
C LEU A 269 13.20 13.46 14.60
N PRO A 270 12.78 13.98 13.44
CA PRO A 270 11.43 13.76 12.94
C PRO A 270 11.11 12.27 12.86
N TYR A 271 9.91 11.89 13.28
CA TYR A 271 9.40 10.50 13.26
C TYR A 271 10.20 9.47 14.09
N LYS A 272 11.14 9.89 14.95
CA LYS A 272 11.94 8.98 15.79
C LYS A 272 11.75 9.30 17.27
N ARG A 273 11.60 8.25 18.08
CA ARG A 273 11.68 8.37 19.54
C ARG A 273 13.08 8.82 19.94
N VAL A 274 13.16 9.85 20.78
CA VAL A 274 14.43 10.41 21.28
C VAL A 274 14.47 10.57 22.80
N LEU A 275 13.34 10.31 23.47
CA LEU A 275 13.15 10.46 24.90
C LEU A 275 12.40 9.24 25.44
N THR A 276 12.82 8.74 26.60
CA THR A 276 12.09 7.78 27.41
C THR A 276 12.19 8.14 28.89
N TRP A 277 11.28 7.60 29.69
CA TRP A 277 11.34 7.66 31.14
C TRP A 277 11.89 6.32 31.67
N SER A 278 12.59 6.33 32.80
CA SER A 278 12.94 5.09 33.49
C SER A 278 11.70 4.27 33.83
N ASN A 279 11.78 2.96 33.63
CA ASN A 279 10.72 2.03 34.00
C ASN A 279 10.77 1.67 35.50
N SER A 280 11.80 2.14 36.22
CA SER A 280 12.07 1.79 37.61
C SER A 280 11.76 2.90 38.61
N ASP A 281 11.69 4.16 38.16
CA ASP A 281 11.46 5.32 39.00
C ASP A 281 10.79 6.50 38.27
N ASP A 282 10.34 7.48 39.07
CA ASP A 282 9.66 8.70 38.63
C ASP A 282 10.60 9.93 38.57
N ASP A 283 11.91 9.71 38.61
CA ASP A 283 12.96 10.74 38.71
C ASP A 283 13.86 10.81 37.47
N THR A 284 14.03 9.68 36.78
CA THR A 284 15.08 9.50 35.76
C THR A 284 14.50 9.55 34.35
N LEU A 285 15.03 10.45 33.52
CA LEU A 285 14.79 10.52 32.08
C LEU A 285 16.02 10.09 31.30
N ILE A 286 15.83 9.47 30.14
CA ILE A 286 16.91 9.17 29.19
C ILE A 286 16.57 9.78 27.84
N PHE A 287 17.47 10.58 27.27
CA PHE A 287 17.22 11.26 26.00
C PHE A 287 18.48 11.41 25.15
N ALA A 288 18.28 11.54 23.84
CA ALA A 288 19.33 11.84 22.88
C ALA A 288 19.76 13.31 23.00
N LYS A 289 21.07 13.56 23.07
CA LYS A 289 21.65 14.91 23.19
C LYS A 289 22.71 15.12 22.12
N GLN A 290 22.66 16.26 21.45
CA GLN A 290 23.64 16.60 20.43
C GLN A 290 24.96 17.06 21.07
N LEU A 291 26.05 16.42 20.65
CA LEU A 291 27.41 16.83 20.90
C LEU A 291 27.99 17.48 19.63
N SER A 292 29.27 17.88 19.68
CA SER A 292 29.91 18.60 18.58
C SER A 292 29.91 17.87 17.24
N ASP A 293 30.05 16.54 17.25
CA ASP A 293 30.19 15.71 16.04
C ASP A 293 29.42 14.38 16.10
N ARG A 294 28.52 14.21 17.08
CA ARG A 294 27.75 12.97 17.30
C ARG A 294 26.54 13.23 18.18
N VAL A 295 25.65 12.24 18.31
CA VAL A 295 24.52 12.29 19.25
C VAL A 295 24.61 11.09 20.18
N ALA A 296 24.65 11.35 21.48
CA ALA A 296 24.74 10.33 22.52
C ALA A 296 23.51 10.35 23.43
N LEU A 297 23.26 9.27 24.15
CA LEU A 297 22.21 9.20 25.15
C LEU A 297 22.72 9.73 26.49
N PHE A 298 21.87 10.49 27.17
CA PHE A 298 22.13 11.03 28.50
C PHE A 298 21.00 10.63 29.45
N SER A 299 21.35 10.26 30.68
CA SER A 299 20.41 10.19 31.78
C SER A 299 20.35 11.52 32.52
N TYR A 300 19.19 11.84 33.07
CA TYR A 300 18.96 13.02 33.89
C TYR A 300 18.06 12.67 35.07
N SER A 301 18.53 12.97 36.29
CA SER A 301 17.75 12.87 37.52
C SER A 301 17.10 14.22 37.80
N ILE A 302 15.76 14.26 37.84
CA ILE A 302 14.97 15.47 38.03
C ILE A 302 15.22 16.07 39.42
N GLY A 303 15.18 15.25 40.47
CA GLY A 303 15.32 15.67 41.86
C GLY A 303 16.72 16.17 42.21
N THR A 304 17.76 15.57 41.61
CA THR A 304 19.16 16.02 41.85
C THR A 304 19.66 17.02 40.82
N GLN A 305 18.94 17.20 39.71
CA GLN A 305 19.34 17.99 38.54
C GLN A 305 20.71 17.59 37.97
N LYS A 306 21.06 16.30 38.11
CA LYS A 306 22.33 15.76 37.60
C LYS A 306 22.10 15.06 36.28
N MET A 307 22.99 15.36 35.34
CA MET A 307 23.05 14.74 34.02
C MET A 307 24.30 13.86 33.91
N ALA A 308 24.16 12.67 33.32
CA ALA A 308 25.28 11.80 33.01
C ALA A 308 25.15 11.26 31.58
N GLN A 309 26.27 11.20 30.86
CA GLN A 309 26.31 10.55 29.54
C GLN A 309 26.27 9.03 29.73
N LEU A 310 25.40 8.35 28.98
CA LEU A 310 25.24 6.89 29.02
C LEU A 310 26.04 6.20 27.92
N THR A 311 25.90 6.68 26.68
CA THR A 311 26.53 6.04 25.51
C THR A 311 27.71 6.84 24.99
N GLU A 312 28.69 6.14 24.40
CA GLU A 312 29.85 6.73 23.73
C GLU A 312 29.87 6.37 22.24
N PRO A 313 29.06 7.05 21.41
CA PRO A 313 29.06 6.84 19.97
C PRO A 313 30.36 7.31 19.34
N GLY A 314 30.71 6.73 18.19
CA GLY A 314 31.79 7.20 17.32
C GLY A 314 31.46 8.56 16.68
N LYS A 315 32.43 9.09 15.94
CA LYS A 315 32.22 10.34 15.19
C LYS A 315 31.13 10.15 14.13
N ASN A 316 30.22 11.10 14.06
CA ASN A 316 29.03 11.13 13.19
C ASN A 316 28.06 9.94 13.42
N GLU A 317 28.15 9.25 14.55
CA GLU A 317 27.13 8.27 14.94
C GLU A 317 26.03 8.97 15.75
N ILE A 318 24.81 8.46 15.60
CA ILE A 318 23.61 8.99 16.26
C ILE A 318 22.95 7.87 17.06
N ASP A 319 22.91 8.02 18.38
CA ASP A 319 22.16 7.15 19.28
C ASP A 319 20.78 7.76 19.60
N PHE A 320 19.72 6.98 19.40
CA PHE A 320 18.34 7.39 19.64
C PHE A 320 17.44 6.20 20.04
N SER A 321 16.16 6.46 20.30
CA SER A 321 15.17 5.49 20.78
C SER A 321 15.60 4.71 22.04
N PRO A 322 16.02 5.39 23.12
CA PRO A 322 16.45 4.70 24.34
C PRO A 322 15.29 3.92 24.99
N HIS A 323 15.60 2.74 25.54
CA HIS A 323 14.75 1.98 26.45
C HIS A 323 15.57 1.35 27.56
N GLU A 324 15.12 1.48 28.80
CA GLU A 324 15.75 0.81 29.94
C GLU A 324 15.36 -0.68 29.99
N LEU A 325 16.36 -1.55 30.17
CA LEU A 325 16.14 -2.98 30.36
C LEU A 325 15.87 -3.31 31.83
N ALA A 326 15.10 -4.36 32.07
CA ALA A 326 14.76 -4.81 33.42
C ALA A 326 15.99 -5.17 34.26
N ASN A 327 15.89 -5.05 35.60
CA ASN A 327 16.91 -5.49 36.55
C ASN A 327 18.31 -4.88 36.35
N ASN A 328 18.39 -3.59 35.96
CA ASN A 328 19.66 -2.89 35.67
C ASN A 328 20.53 -3.59 34.62
N GLN A 329 19.91 -4.32 33.69
CA GLN A 329 20.62 -5.00 32.60
C GLN A 329 21.21 -4.03 31.56
N GLY A 330 20.82 -2.75 31.63
CA GLY A 330 21.39 -1.67 30.83
C GLY A 330 20.35 -0.90 30.03
N VAL A 331 20.79 -0.33 28.91
CA VAL A 331 19.96 0.45 28.00
C VAL A 331 20.02 -0.13 26.60
N ALA A 332 18.85 -0.30 25.97
CA ALA A 332 18.72 -0.61 24.55
C ALA A 332 18.50 0.67 23.75
N PHE A 333 19.06 0.76 22.55
CA PHE A 333 18.93 1.94 21.68
C PHE A 333 19.26 1.60 20.23
N ILE A 334 18.80 2.46 19.30
CA ILE A 334 19.21 2.39 17.91
C ILE A 334 20.41 3.30 17.70
N ARG A 335 21.42 2.79 17.01
CA ARG A 335 22.55 3.57 16.52
C ARG A 335 22.54 3.62 15.00
N GLU A 336 22.56 4.84 14.45
CA GLU A 336 22.76 5.07 13.03
C GLU A 336 24.21 5.47 12.74
N LYS A 337 24.83 4.79 11.78
CA LYS A 337 26.18 5.08 11.28
C LYS A 337 26.08 5.84 9.97
N SER A 338 26.27 7.15 10.01
CA SER A 338 26.12 8.01 8.83
C SER A 338 27.08 7.69 7.67
N SER A 339 28.22 7.04 7.93
CA SER A 339 29.17 6.61 6.88
C SER A 339 28.67 5.43 6.03
N SER A 340 27.86 4.55 6.61
CA SER A 340 27.31 3.38 5.92
C SER A 340 25.79 3.45 5.70
N LEU A 341 25.12 4.45 6.29
CA LEU A 341 23.65 4.55 6.36
C LEU A 341 23.02 3.28 6.94
N GLN A 342 23.74 2.59 7.81
CA GLN A 342 23.27 1.39 8.48
C GLN A 342 22.85 1.70 9.90
N MET A 343 21.82 1.01 10.35
CA MET A 343 21.29 1.08 11.70
C MET A 343 21.49 -0.25 12.42
N SER A 344 21.88 -0.18 13.69
CA SER A 344 21.91 -1.32 14.61
C SER A 344 21.01 -1.05 15.81
N LEU A 345 20.28 -2.07 16.27
CA LEU A 345 19.67 -2.10 17.59
C LEU A 345 20.70 -2.72 18.55
N LEU A 346 21.10 -1.96 19.56
CA LEU A 346 22.17 -2.30 20.49
C LEU A 346 21.65 -2.38 21.92
N ILE A 347 22.29 -3.22 22.73
CA ILE A 347 22.20 -3.21 24.19
C ILE A 347 23.55 -2.79 24.75
N GLN A 348 23.57 -1.78 25.63
CA GLN A 348 24.72 -1.47 26.47
C GLN A 348 24.44 -1.90 27.90
N ASN A 349 25.27 -2.79 28.44
CA ASN A 349 25.12 -3.23 29.83
C ASN A 349 25.68 -2.19 30.84
N ALA A 350 25.48 -2.42 32.14
CA ALA A 350 25.99 -1.56 33.21
C ALA A 350 27.53 -1.39 33.24
N ALA A 351 28.28 -2.31 32.62
CA ALA A 351 29.73 -2.21 32.47
C ALA A 351 30.17 -1.44 31.20
N GLY A 352 29.21 -0.94 30.41
CA GLY A 352 29.44 -0.20 29.17
C GLY A 352 29.68 -1.08 27.94
N GLN A 353 29.58 -2.41 28.05
CA GLN A 353 29.77 -3.33 26.93
C GLN A 353 28.56 -3.36 26.01
N LEU A 354 28.82 -3.29 24.70
CA LEU A 354 27.80 -3.31 23.64
C LEU A 354 27.56 -4.71 23.08
N THR A 355 26.29 -5.04 22.83
CA THR A 355 25.84 -6.23 22.11
C THR A 355 24.86 -5.81 21.01
N ASP A 356 25.09 -6.23 19.76
CA ASP A 356 24.12 -6.09 18.68
C ASP A 356 22.95 -7.08 18.89
N VAL A 357 21.74 -6.55 18.99
CA VAL A 357 20.49 -7.33 18.90
C VAL A 357 20.11 -7.49 17.43
N ILE A 358 20.20 -6.41 16.66
CA ILE A 358 20.05 -6.44 15.21
C ILE A 358 21.17 -5.58 14.63
N ALA A 359 21.99 -6.16 13.75
CA ALA A 359 23.15 -5.48 13.18
C ALA A 359 22.92 -5.04 11.73
N ASN A 360 23.44 -3.84 11.41
CA ASN A 360 23.70 -3.38 10.04
C ASN A 360 22.51 -3.44 9.06
N LYS A 361 21.31 -3.05 9.52
CA LYS A 361 20.11 -2.99 8.68
C LYS A 361 20.06 -1.67 7.90
N VAL A 362 19.38 -1.70 6.75
CA VAL A 362 19.12 -0.51 5.92
C VAL A 362 18.27 0.51 6.68
N ALA A 363 17.29 0.05 7.46
CA ALA A 363 16.55 0.89 8.37
C ALA A 363 15.99 0.08 9.55
N ILE A 364 16.08 0.68 10.73
CA ILE A 364 15.30 0.33 11.91
C ILE A 364 14.47 1.57 12.21
N VAL A 365 13.15 1.45 12.04
CA VAL A 365 12.23 2.58 12.10
C VAL A 365 12.02 3.00 13.55
N ASP A 366 11.62 2.04 14.38
CA ASP A 366 11.36 2.22 15.80
C ASP A 366 11.37 0.86 16.52
N PHE A 367 11.45 0.86 17.86
CA PHE A 367 11.25 -0.34 18.65
C PHE A 367 10.67 -0.03 20.04
N ASP A 368 10.01 -1.01 20.64
CA ASP A 368 9.62 -0.99 22.06
C ASP A 368 10.04 -2.30 22.75
N TYR A 369 10.11 -2.30 24.09
CA TYR A 369 10.62 -3.39 24.91
C TYR A 369 9.63 -3.83 26.00
N SER A 370 9.30 -5.11 26.01
CA SER A 370 8.56 -5.75 27.10
C SER A 370 9.52 -6.13 28.23
N THR A 371 9.48 -5.41 29.35
CA THR A 371 10.21 -5.77 30.58
C THR A 371 9.72 -7.06 31.21
N LYS A 372 8.45 -7.43 30.96
CA LYS A 372 7.82 -8.65 31.47
C LYS A 372 8.29 -9.89 30.72
N ASP A 373 8.35 -9.81 29.39
CA ASP A 373 8.66 -10.95 28.52
C ASP A 373 10.14 -10.98 28.09
N ASN A 374 10.88 -9.90 28.34
CA ASN A 374 12.24 -9.66 27.85
C ASN A 374 12.37 -9.76 26.32
N LEU A 375 11.42 -9.13 25.62
CA LEU A 375 11.30 -9.15 24.17
C LEU A 375 11.23 -7.74 23.59
N PHE A 376 11.89 -7.54 22.45
CA PHE A 376 11.77 -6.35 21.63
C PHE A 376 10.69 -6.54 20.57
N PHE A 377 9.92 -5.48 20.32
CA PHE A 377 9.08 -5.32 19.14
C PHE A 377 9.77 -4.33 18.21
N VAL A 378 10.37 -4.82 17.14
CA VAL A 378 11.25 -4.00 16.28
C VAL A 378 10.60 -3.80 14.93
N ASN A 379 10.33 -2.54 14.56
CA ASN A 379 9.94 -2.16 13.21
C ASN A 379 11.19 -1.93 12.36
N HIS A 380 11.46 -2.79 11.38
CA HIS A 380 12.67 -2.75 10.55
C HIS A 380 12.40 -3.19 9.11
N ILE A 381 13.34 -2.92 8.22
CA ILE A 381 13.28 -3.45 6.85
C ILE A 381 13.85 -4.88 6.82
N ASP A 382 13.01 -5.81 6.40
CA ASP A 382 13.37 -7.20 6.10
C ASP A 382 12.97 -7.57 4.68
N ALA A 383 13.91 -8.15 3.91
CA ALA A 383 13.73 -8.51 2.50
C ALA A 383 13.06 -7.42 1.62
N ALA A 384 13.41 -6.14 1.86
CA ALA A 384 12.85 -4.95 1.21
C ALA A 384 11.38 -4.61 1.55
N THR A 385 10.85 -5.17 2.64
CA THR A 385 9.52 -4.85 3.19
C THR A 385 9.64 -4.42 4.65
N LEU A 386 8.70 -3.59 5.14
CA LEU A 386 8.63 -3.24 6.57
C LEU A 386 8.02 -4.39 7.35
N ALA A 387 8.74 -4.87 8.36
CA ALA A 387 8.33 -5.95 9.24
C ALA A 387 8.42 -5.51 10.69
N ILE A 388 7.47 -5.98 11.51
CA ILE A 388 7.55 -5.83 12.96
C ILE A 388 7.88 -7.20 13.55
N SER A 389 9.11 -7.36 14.03
CA SER A 389 9.60 -8.63 14.56
C SER A 389 9.64 -8.63 16.08
N LYS A 390 9.23 -9.75 16.69
CA LYS A 390 9.52 -10.06 18.09
C LYS A 390 10.94 -10.62 18.17
N VAL A 391 11.83 -9.96 18.90
CA VAL A 391 13.25 -10.31 18.98
C VAL A 391 13.65 -10.47 20.44
N ASP A 392 14.38 -11.54 20.77
CA ASP A 392 14.91 -11.74 22.13
C ASP A 392 16.16 -10.89 22.40
N LEU A 393 16.64 -10.91 23.65
CA LEU A 393 17.86 -10.20 24.07
C LEU A 393 19.14 -10.66 23.33
N LYS A 394 19.12 -11.81 22.64
CA LYS A 394 20.25 -12.36 21.88
C LYS A 394 20.16 -12.02 20.39
N GLY A 395 19.11 -11.32 19.94
CA GLY A 395 18.90 -10.99 18.54
C GLY A 395 18.17 -12.07 17.73
N GLN A 396 17.65 -13.12 18.37
CA GLN A 396 16.87 -14.14 17.68
C GLN A 396 15.46 -13.63 17.40
N ILE A 397 15.06 -13.62 16.12
CA ILE A 397 13.68 -13.36 15.72
C ILE A 397 12.83 -14.57 16.14
N ILE A 398 11.91 -14.36 17.08
CA ILE A 398 10.98 -15.37 17.57
C ILE A 398 9.81 -15.52 16.61
N SER A 399 9.22 -14.39 16.20
CA SER A 399 8.09 -14.33 15.28
C SER A 399 7.97 -12.94 14.66
N THR A 400 7.19 -12.80 13.60
CA THR A 400 6.84 -11.52 12.99
C THR A 400 5.36 -11.24 13.23
N VAL A 401 5.04 -10.03 13.66
CA VAL A 401 3.66 -9.57 13.85
C VAL A 401 3.06 -9.27 12.48
N SER A 402 1.95 -9.94 12.18
CA SER A 402 1.17 -9.65 10.97
C SER A 402 0.53 -8.27 11.11
N HIS A 403 0.83 -7.38 10.17
CA HIS A 403 0.30 -6.02 10.08
C HIS A 403 -0.05 -5.67 8.63
N GLU A 404 -0.82 -4.60 8.44
CA GLU A 404 -1.14 -4.07 7.11
C GLU A 404 -0.72 -2.60 7.06
N GLY A 405 -0.32 -2.12 5.87
CA GLY A 405 0.07 -0.72 5.67
C GLY A 405 1.56 -0.47 5.87
N LEU A 406 1.89 0.80 6.15
CA LEU A 406 3.26 1.27 6.31
C LEU A 406 3.49 1.67 7.78
N PRO A 407 4.00 0.75 8.63
CA PRO A 407 4.18 1.03 10.04
C PRO A 407 5.34 2.02 10.26
N SER A 408 5.16 2.91 11.23
CA SER A 408 6.18 3.84 11.72
C SER A 408 6.46 3.62 13.20
N SER A 409 5.89 4.43 14.09
CA SER A 409 6.07 4.32 15.54
C SER A 409 5.41 3.05 16.09
N VAL A 410 6.06 2.40 17.06
CA VAL A 410 5.51 1.22 17.76
C VAL A 410 5.52 1.45 19.28
N SER A 411 4.50 0.96 19.98
CA SER A 411 4.47 0.95 21.44
C SER A 411 3.70 -0.24 22.00
N PHE A 412 4.22 -0.93 23.02
CA PHE A 412 3.69 -2.17 23.55
C PHE A 412 3.22 -2.05 25.00
N SER A 413 2.00 -2.50 25.27
CA SER A 413 1.42 -2.52 26.62
C SER A 413 1.57 -3.90 27.25
N ASN A 414 2.38 -3.98 28.32
CA ASN A 414 2.49 -5.18 29.15
C ASN A 414 1.19 -5.52 29.90
N ALA A 415 0.41 -4.49 30.26
CA ALA A 415 -0.83 -4.65 31.02
C ALA A 415 -1.93 -5.35 30.21
N THR A 416 -2.02 -5.02 28.92
CA THR A 416 -3.06 -5.54 28.02
C THR A 416 -2.55 -6.53 26.99
N ASN A 417 -1.23 -6.76 26.88
CA ASN A 417 -0.59 -7.56 25.82
C ASN A 417 -0.99 -7.08 24.41
N THR A 418 -0.95 -5.77 24.21
CA THR A 418 -1.39 -5.11 22.99
C THR A 418 -0.25 -4.30 22.39
N LEU A 419 0.00 -4.48 21.10
CA LEU A 419 0.94 -3.65 20.34
C LEU A 419 0.18 -2.55 19.61
N TYR A 420 0.56 -1.30 19.84
CA TYR A 420 0.07 -0.12 19.13
C TYR A 420 1.06 0.27 18.04
N ILE A 421 0.54 0.65 16.87
CA ILE A 421 1.32 0.98 15.69
C ILE A 421 0.74 2.25 15.05
N SER A 422 1.59 3.23 14.73
CA SER A 422 1.26 4.27 13.77
C SER A 422 1.39 3.71 12.36
N GLU A 423 0.32 3.74 11.57
CA GLU A 423 0.29 3.27 10.19
C GLU A 423 0.10 4.44 9.23
N HIS A 424 1.08 4.70 8.38
CA HIS A 424 0.94 5.67 7.30
C HIS A 424 -0.03 5.19 6.23
N ILE A 425 -0.88 6.10 5.77
CA ILE A 425 -1.98 5.81 4.85
C ILE A 425 -1.83 6.65 3.59
N SER A 426 -1.89 5.98 2.44
CA SER A 426 -2.16 6.64 1.16
C SER A 426 -3.67 6.85 1.03
N LYS A 427 -4.19 8.00 1.50
CA LYS A 427 -5.63 8.33 1.43
C LYS A 427 -5.97 9.15 0.18
N GLU A 428 -7.23 9.09 -0.21
CA GLU A 428 -7.84 10.05 -1.14
C GLU A 428 -9.01 10.73 -0.45
N TYR A 429 -9.17 12.01 -0.74
CA TYR A 429 -10.24 12.86 -0.23
C TYR A 429 -10.93 13.61 -1.36
N ILE A 430 -12.06 14.21 -1.06
CA ILE A 430 -12.85 14.97 -2.02
C ILE A 430 -12.77 16.45 -1.68
N ALA A 431 -12.49 17.29 -2.68
CA ALA A 431 -12.55 18.73 -2.56
C ALA A 431 -13.55 19.31 -3.57
N GLN A 432 -14.42 20.18 -3.11
CA GLN A 432 -15.21 21.08 -3.95
C GLN A 432 -14.45 22.39 -4.11
N ILE A 433 -14.14 22.78 -5.33
CA ILE A 433 -13.29 23.95 -5.61
C ILE A 433 -13.99 24.89 -6.57
N ASN A 434 -14.00 26.19 -6.26
CA ASN A 434 -14.57 27.23 -7.10
C ASN A 434 -13.71 27.45 -8.37
N TYR A 435 -14.33 27.71 -9.51
CA TYR A 435 -13.62 27.98 -10.76
C TYR A 435 -12.84 29.31 -10.73
N ASP A 436 -13.43 30.36 -10.17
CA ASP A 436 -12.95 31.74 -10.35
C ASP A 436 -11.75 32.07 -9.46
N ASP A 437 -11.84 31.70 -8.17
CA ASP A 437 -10.82 32.02 -7.18
C ASP A 437 -10.04 30.79 -6.68
N GLN A 438 -10.36 29.60 -7.22
CA GLN A 438 -9.72 28.33 -6.90
C GLN A 438 -9.76 27.97 -5.40
N LYS A 439 -10.66 28.59 -4.62
CA LYS A 439 -10.80 28.28 -3.20
C LYS A 439 -11.56 26.98 -3.00
N VAL A 440 -11.05 26.17 -2.08
CA VAL A 440 -11.74 24.98 -1.59
C VAL A 440 -12.95 25.44 -0.77
N VAL A 441 -14.15 25.12 -1.25
CA VAL A 441 -15.44 25.45 -0.63
C VAL A 441 -15.83 24.40 0.40
N ARG A 442 -15.51 23.13 0.12
CA ARG A 442 -15.89 22.00 0.96
C ARG A 442 -14.89 20.86 0.79
N THR A 443 -14.52 20.24 1.90
CA THR A 443 -13.66 19.07 1.94
C THR A 443 -14.42 17.91 2.57
N ILE A 444 -14.38 16.74 1.95
CA ILE A 444 -14.86 15.49 2.52
C ILE A 444 -13.66 14.55 2.58
N SER A 445 -13.16 14.36 3.78
CA SER A 445 -12.08 13.42 4.08
C SER A 445 -12.53 12.48 5.19
N SER A 446 -11.82 11.38 5.32
CA SER A 446 -11.89 10.46 6.43
C SER A 446 -10.62 9.64 6.47
N SER A 447 -10.53 8.80 7.49
CA SER A 447 -9.46 7.83 7.60
C SER A 447 -9.54 6.64 6.65
N SER A 448 -10.43 6.72 5.67
CA SER A 448 -10.70 5.74 4.62
C SER A 448 -10.50 6.41 3.26
N ARG A 449 -10.62 5.66 2.17
CA ARG A 449 -10.50 6.23 0.82
C ARG A 449 -11.85 6.80 0.42
N ASP A 450 -11.93 8.10 0.23
CA ASP A 450 -13.13 8.79 -0.24
C ASP A 450 -12.94 9.23 -1.69
N LEU A 451 -13.73 8.66 -2.60
CA LEU A 451 -13.49 8.69 -4.04
C LEU A 451 -14.73 9.11 -4.83
N TYR A 452 -14.46 9.71 -5.99
CA TYR A 452 -15.38 9.81 -7.14
C TYR A 452 -16.74 10.41 -6.80
N ALA A 453 -16.69 11.60 -6.20
CA ALA A 453 -17.86 12.32 -5.76
C ALA A 453 -18.79 12.74 -6.91
N ARG A 454 -20.08 12.89 -6.60
CA ARG A 454 -21.14 13.41 -7.45
C ARG A 454 -22.01 14.37 -6.65
N TYR A 455 -22.23 15.56 -7.19
CA TYR A 455 -23.07 16.56 -6.57
C TYR A 455 -24.54 16.33 -6.94
N SER A 456 -25.43 16.49 -5.95
CA SER A 456 -26.88 16.55 -6.16
C SER A 456 -27.31 18.00 -6.31
N LYS A 457 -27.70 18.41 -7.54
CA LYS A 457 -28.16 19.79 -7.80
C LYS A 457 -29.49 20.13 -7.12
N THR A 458 -30.22 19.13 -6.64
CA THR A 458 -31.54 19.32 -6.00
C THR A 458 -31.45 19.46 -4.48
N THR A 459 -30.38 18.96 -3.85
CA THR A 459 -30.24 18.92 -2.39
C THR A 459 -28.92 19.50 -1.87
N ASP A 460 -27.99 19.88 -2.76
CA ASP A 460 -26.60 20.28 -2.43
C ASP A 460 -25.78 19.21 -1.69
N ASP A 461 -26.27 17.98 -1.67
CA ASP A 461 -25.56 16.82 -1.13
C ASP A 461 -24.44 16.40 -2.08
N ILE A 462 -23.43 15.74 -1.51
CA ILE A 462 -22.39 15.05 -2.27
C ILE A 462 -22.52 13.56 -2.00
N LEU A 463 -22.75 12.78 -3.06
CA LEU A 463 -22.64 11.32 -3.03
C LEU A 463 -21.22 10.93 -3.41
N PHE A 464 -20.63 9.97 -2.69
CA PHE A 464 -19.26 9.53 -2.95
C PHE A 464 -19.05 8.08 -2.58
N LEU A 465 -18.05 7.46 -3.18
CA LEU A 465 -17.65 6.10 -2.92
C LEU A 465 -16.67 6.06 -1.75
N SER A 466 -16.90 5.20 -0.76
CA SER A 466 -15.98 5.07 0.36
C SER A 466 -15.94 3.66 0.95
N ASN A 467 -14.76 3.26 1.45
CA ASN A 467 -14.55 1.99 2.13
C ASN A 467 -14.58 2.09 3.67
N ARG A 468 -15.15 3.17 4.22
CA ARG A 468 -15.39 3.37 5.67
C ARG A 468 -16.07 2.19 6.37
N SER A 469 -16.85 1.38 5.64
CA SER A 469 -17.59 0.22 6.16
C SER A 469 -16.98 -1.13 5.74
N GLN A 470 -15.67 -1.20 5.50
CA GLN A 470 -14.93 -2.37 4.97
C GLN A 470 -15.25 -2.69 3.50
N LEU A 471 -16.53 -2.71 3.11
CA LEU A 471 -16.97 -2.76 1.71
C LEU A 471 -16.97 -1.37 1.08
N TRP A 472 -16.78 -1.30 -0.23
CA TRP A 472 -17.05 -0.08 -1.00
C TRP A 472 -18.54 0.21 -1.00
N SER A 473 -18.94 1.39 -0.50
CA SER A 473 -20.34 1.80 -0.36
C SER A 473 -20.53 3.23 -0.83
N ILE A 474 -21.76 3.60 -1.19
CA ILE A 474 -22.13 4.99 -1.48
C ILE A 474 -22.50 5.70 -0.19
N TRP A 475 -21.82 6.81 0.06
CA TRP A 475 -22.07 7.71 1.17
C TRP A 475 -22.63 9.03 0.66
N LYS A 476 -23.56 9.62 1.41
CA LYS A 476 -24.12 10.95 1.19
C LYS A 476 -23.58 11.89 2.25
N ASN A 477 -22.98 13.00 1.88
CA ASN A 477 -22.63 14.09 2.78
C ASN A 477 -23.55 15.29 2.55
N ASN A 478 -24.15 15.82 3.61
CA ASN A 478 -25.10 16.95 3.58
C ASN A 478 -24.50 18.25 4.17
N GLN A 479 -23.19 18.44 3.98
CA GLN A 479 -22.34 19.49 4.56
C GLN A 479 -22.05 19.32 6.05
N ILE A 480 -22.91 18.63 6.80
CA ILE A 480 -22.76 18.45 8.25
C ILE A 480 -22.23 17.05 8.57
N SER A 481 -22.82 16.02 7.97
CA SER A 481 -22.49 14.63 8.27
C SER A 481 -22.52 13.75 7.03
N SER A 482 -21.83 12.61 7.11
CA SER A 482 -21.87 11.57 6.08
C SER A 482 -22.70 10.37 6.54
N LYS A 483 -23.60 9.89 5.68
CA LYS A 483 -24.43 8.69 5.90
C LYS A 483 -24.19 7.65 4.81
N ASN A 484 -24.04 6.38 5.19
CA ASN A 484 -23.91 5.27 4.23
C ASN A 484 -25.30 4.90 3.69
N LEU A 485 -25.52 5.08 2.38
CA LEU A 485 -26.78 4.78 1.71
C LEU A 485 -26.89 3.30 1.31
N THR A 486 -25.79 2.63 0.98
CA THR A 486 -25.78 1.25 0.46
C THR A 486 -25.25 0.24 1.47
N ARG A 487 -25.49 0.49 2.76
CA ARG A 487 -24.96 -0.33 3.85
C ARG A 487 -25.42 -1.78 3.70
N ASN A 488 -24.47 -2.71 3.78
CA ASN A 488 -24.70 -4.17 3.69
C ASN A 488 -25.33 -4.66 2.37
N MET A 489 -25.30 -3.86 1.29
CA MET A 489 -25.86 -4.28 0.00
C MET A 489 -24.84 -4.99 -0.91
N GLY A 490 -23.54 -4.92 -0.58
CA GLY A 490 -22.44 -5.43 -1.40
C GLY A 490 -21.40 -4.35 -1.72
N ASN A 491 -20.50 -4.61 -2.68
CA ASN A 491 -19.54 -3.62 -3.16
C ASN A 491 -20.18 -2.73 -4.22
N ALA A 492 -20.32 -1.44 -3.91
CA ALA A 492 -20.84 -0.44 -4.83
C ALA A 492 -19.78 0.04 -5.84
N GLY A 493 -20.23 0.35 -7.06
CA GLY A 493 -19.48 1.11 -8.05
C GLY A 493 -19.62 2.62 -7.87
N VAL A 494 -19.17 3.41 -8.85
CA VAL A 494 -19.32 4.87 -8.83
C VAL A 494 -20.78 5.25 -9.09
N ALA A 495 -21.39 6.01 -8.19
CA ALA A 495 -22.76 6.49 -8.36
C ALA A 495 -22.88 7.58 -9.42
N ALA A 496 -24.09 7.80 -9.92
CA ALA A 496 -24.47 8.94 -10.74
C ALA A 496 -25.75 9.57 -10.17
N THR A 497 -25.78 10.89 -10.02
CA THR A 497 -26.93 11.64 -9.48
C THR A 497 -27.82 12.18 -10.59
N SER A 498 -29.14 12.13 -10.38
CA SER A 498 -30.10 12.78 -11.28
C SER A 498 -29.95 14.31 -11.18
N PRO A 499 -29.95 15.04 -12.31
CA PRO A 499 -29.88 16.49 -12.30
C PRO A 499 -31.21 17.16 -11.91
N THR A 500 -32.34 16.44 -11.99
CA THR A 500 -33.70 17.00 -11.82
C THR A 500 -34.46 16.45 -10.62
N SER A 501 -33.93 15.44 -9.93
CA SER A 501 -34.61 14.80 -8.79
C SER A 501 -33.61 14.31 -7.73
N GLN A 502 -34.13 13.72 -6.64
CA GLN A 502 -33.36 13.10 -5.56
C GLN A 502 -32.93 11.66 -5.87
N MET A 503 -33.03 11.25 -7.13
CA MET A 503 -32.66 9.90 -7.57
C MET A 503 -31.16 9.80 -7.84
N PHE A 504 -30.60 8.62 -7.62
CA PHE A 504 -29.27 8.27 -8.07
C PHE A 504 -29.24 6.84 -8.60
N ALA A 505 -28.27 6.55 -9.47
CA ALA A 505 -28.04 5.23 -10.02
C ALA A 505 -26.71 4.69 -9.50
N VAL A 506 -26.67 3.40 -9.15
CA VAL A 506 -25.47 2.73 -8.68
C VAL A 506 -25.50 1.25 -9.03
N THR A 507 -24.36 0.71 -9.40
CA THR A 507 -24.16 -0.73 -9.56
C THR A 507 -23.63 -1.32 -8.25
N ILE A 508 -24.17 -2.45 -7.80
CA ILE A 508 -23.74 -3.14 -6.59
C ILE A 508 -23.46 -4.62 -6.91
N ASN A 509 -22.29 -5.10 -6.48
CA ASN A 509 -21.87 -6.49 -6.61
C ASN A 509 -22.09 -7.23 -5.28
N SER A 510 -22.92 -8.28 -5.28
CA SER A 510 -23.15 -9.20 -4.14
C SER A 510 -23.21 -10.63 -4.65
N ASP A 511 -22.56 -11.57 -3.94
CA ASP A 511 -22.63 -13.02 -4.21
C ASP A 511 -22.43 -13.39 -5.69
N ASP A 512 -21.35 -12.86 -6.29
CA ASP A 512 -20.99 -13.00 -7.72
C ASP A 512 -21.98 -12.44 -8.75
N LYS A 513 -23.01 -11.70 -8.30
CA LYS A 513 -23.97 -11.01 -9.18
C LYS A 513 -23.80 -9.49 -9.11
N GLN A 514 -23.71 -8.87 -10.28
CA GLN A 514 -23.80 -7.42 -10.43
C GLN A 514 -25.25 -6.99 -10.67
N THR A 515 -25.75 -6.02 -9.91
CA THR A 515 -27.11 -5.48 -10.08
C THR A 515 -27.07 -3.95 -10.16
N LEU A 516 -27.78 -3.38 -11.13
CA LEU A 516 -28.00 -1.94 -11.26
C LEU A 516 -29.19 -1.54 -10.40
N PHE A 517 -29.03 -0.51 -9.57
CA PHE A 517 -30.08 0.05 -8.72
C PHE A 517 -30.34 1.52 -9.04
N LEU A 518 -31.61 1.90 -8.95
CA LEU A 518 -32.05 3.28 -8.79
C LEU A 518 -32.41 3.49 -7.31
N GLY A 519 -31.71 4.38 -6.65
CA GLY A 519 -31.93 4.75 -5.25
C GLY A 519 -32.46 6.18 -5.11
N ASN A 520 -33.11 6.47 -3.99
CA ASN A 520 -33.48 7.84 -3.60
C ASN A 520 -32.65 8.29 -2.40
N THR A 521 -32.08 9.50 -2.47
CA THR A 521 -31.16 10.00 -1.44
C THR A 521 -31.82 10.36 -0.11
N GLU A 522 -33.13 10.58 -0.08
CA GLU A 522 -33.88 10.95 1.12
C GLU A 522 -34.66 9.77 1.71
N SER A 523 -35.40 9.03 0.88
CA SER A 523 -36.21 7.91 1.36
C SER A 523 -35.42 6.61 1.57
N GLU A 524 -34.21 6.52 1.00
CA GLU A 524 -33.36 5.32 1.03
C GLU A 524 -34.03 4.07 0.43
N LEU A 525 -35.03 4.30 -0.43
CA LEU A 525 -35.64 3.25 -1.22
C LEU A 525 -34.78 2.96 -2.45
N PHE A 526 -34.58 1.67 -2.73
CA PHE A 526 -33.82 1.17 -3.87
C PHE A 526 -34.68 0.23 -4.71
N GLU A 527 -34.64 0.42 -6.02
CA GLU A 527 -35.28 -0.43 -7.02
C GLU A 527 -34.22 -1.02 -7.95
N SER A 528 -34.26 -2.33 -8.18
CA SER A 528 -33.40 -2.99 -9.14
C SER A 528 -33.86 -2.70 -10.57
N VAL A 529 -32.94 -2.37 -11.45
CA VAL A 529 -33.21 -2.14 -12.86
C VAL A 529 -32.96 -3.42 -13.64
N ASP A 530 -33.97 -3.91 -14.35
CA ASP A 530 -33.81 -5.02 -15.27
C ASP A 530 -33.12 -4.56 -16.57
N ILE A 531 -31.90 -5.05 -16.76
CA ILE A 531 -31.06 -4.82 -17.94
C ILE A 531 -30.67 -6.15 -18.63
N GLY A 532 -31.39 -7.24 -18.34
CA GLY A 532 -31.04 -8.58 -18.81
C GLY A 532 -29.70 -9.07 -18.26
N ASP A 533 -28.89 -9.68 -19.13
CA ASP A 533 -27.59 -10.28 -18.78
C ASP A 533 -26.42 -9.26 -18.80
N LEU A 534 -26.71 -7.98 -18.99
CA LEU A 534 -25.70 -6.93 -19.05
C LEU A 534 -25.09 -6.61 -17.68
N ALA A 535 -23.79 -6.40 -17.66
CA ALA A 535 -23.08 -5.73 -16.58
C ALA A 535 -23.02 -4.22 -16.85
N ALA A 536 -23.57 -3.38 -15.96
CA ALA A 536 -23.61 -1.93 -16.10
C ALA A 536 -22.48 -1.23 -15.33
N GLU A 537 -21.66 -0.46 -16.06
CA GLU A 537 -20.55 0.34 -15.54
C GLU A 537 -20.65 1.79 -16.01
N ASN A 538 -19.89 2.69 -15.39
CA ASN A 538 -19.66 4.06 -15.88
C ASN A 538 -20.97 4.83 -16.16
N ILE A 539 -21.83 4.93 -15.14
CA ILE A 539 -23.18 5.47 -15.27
C ILE A 539 -23.16 7.01 -15.33
N SER A 540 -24.06 7.58 -16.12
CA SER A 540 -24.41 9.01 -16.12
C SER A 540 -25.91 9.20 -16.34
N TRP A 541 -26.42 10.40 -16.10
CA TRP A 541 -27.82 10.75 -16.29
C TRP A 541 -28.00 11.65 -17.52
N SER A 542 -29.17 11.49 -18.14
CA SER A 542 -29.73 12.50 -19.05
C SER A 542 -30.01 13.81 -18.31
N LYS A 543 -29.95 14.93 -19.01
CA LYS A 543 -30.17 16.28 -18.47
C LYS A 543 -31.59 16.51 -17.98
N ASP A 544 -32.57 15.84 -18.57
CA ASP A 544 -33.98 15.87 -18.13
C ASP A 544 -34.25 14.90 -16.95
N GLY A 545 -33.29 14.03 -16.62
CA GLY A 545 -33.41 13.01 -15.58
C GLY A 545 -34.37 11.87 -15.92
N GLN A 546 -34.75 11.69 -17.19
CA GLN A 546 -35.69 10.65 -17.63
C GLN A 546 -35.00 9.38 -18.15
N ALA A 547 -33.68 9.39 -18.25
CA ALA A 547 -32.87 8.26 -18.66
C ALA A 547 -31.48 8.26 -18.00
N ILE A 548 -30.85 7.07 -17.98
CA ILE A 548 -29.45 6.88 -17.63
C ILE A 548 -28.68 6.31 -18.83
N TYR A 549 -27.40 6.68 -18.93
CA TYR A 549 -26.45 6.09 -19.86
C TYR A 549 -25.44 5.26 -19.07
N PHE A 550 -25.04 4.11 -19.59
CA PHE A 550 -24.02 3.27 -18.97
C PHE A 550 -23.28 2.45 -20.02
N LYS A 551 -22.08 2.01 -19.68
CA LYS A 551 -21.36 0.99 -20.43
C LYS A 551 -21.93 -0.37 -20.05
N GLY A 552 -22.59 -1.03 -20.98
CA GLY A 552 -23.06 -2.41 -20.85
C GLY A 552 -22.01 -3.37 -21.40
N THR A 553 -21.73 -4.46 -20.68
CA THR A 553 -20.83 -5.53 -21.15
C THR A 553 -21.57 -6.87 -21.15
N GLU A 554 -21.49 -7.58 -22.27
CA GLU A 554 -22.03 -8.93 -22.48
C GLU A 554 -21.03 -9.74 -23.32
N ASN A 555 -20.66 -10.96 -22.89
CA ASN A 555 -19.73 -11.84 -23.62
C ASN A 555 -18.44 -11.14 -24.10
N GLU A 556 -17.82 -10.33 -23.22
CA GLU A 556 -16.61 -9.52 -23.48
C GLU A 556 -16.76 -8.40 -24.53
N GLN A 557 -17.97 -8.16 -25.05
CA GLN A 557 -18.28 -7.02 -25.91
C GLN A 557 -18.90 -5.92 -25.06
N SER A 558 -18.46 -4.67 -25.27
CA SER A 558 -19.01 -3.52 -24.56
C SER A 558 -19.52 -2.45 -25.51
N ALA A 559 -20.63 -1.83 -25.11
CA ALA A 559 -21.25 -0.70 -25.80
C ALA A 559 -21.86 0.26 -24.78
N ILE A 560 -22.21 1.47 -25.23
CA ILE A 560 -23.00 2.38 -24.41
C ILE A 560 -24.48 2.06 -24.61
N TYR A 561 -25.24 2.00 -23.53
CA TYR A 561 -26.68 1.80 -23.52
C TYR A 561 -27.36 3.00 -22.90
N ARG A 562 -28.55 3.31 -23.40
CA ARG A 562 -29.51 4.24 -22.79
C ARG A 562 -30.65 3.44 -22.20
N TYR A 563 -30.89 3.62 -20.92
CA TYR A 563 -32.08 3.11 -20.24
C TYR A 563 -33.00 4.27 -19.87
N SER A 564 -34.17 4.30 -20.48
CA SER A 564 -35.22 5.26 -20.17
C SER A 564 -36.05 4.74 -19.00
N LEU A 565 -36.43 5.62 -18.08
CA LEU A 565 -37.15 5.26 -16.84
C LEU A 565 -38.56 4.68 -17.08
N ASN A 566 -39.05 4.70 -18.33
CA ASN A 566 -40.22 3.92 -18.77
C ASN A 566 -39.87 2.46 -19.14
N HIS A 567 -38.77 1.93 -18.60
CA HIS A 567 -38.25 0.57 -18.80
C HIS A 567 -37.85 0.23 -20.24
N GLN A 568 -37.33 1.22 -20.99
CA GLN A 568 -36.84 0.98 -22.34
C GLN A 568 -35.31 1.02 -22.39
N LEU A 569 -34.71 -0.11 -22.79
CA LEU A 569 -33.26 -0.27 -22.97
C LEU A 569 -32.90 -0.22 -24.46
N GLN A 570 -31.95 0.64 -24.83
CA GLN A 570 -31.52 0.82 -26.22
C GLN A 570 -29.98 0.96 -26.32
N PRO A 571 -29.31 0.19 -27.20
CA PRO A 571 -27.88 0.35 -27.44
C PRO A 571 -27.59 1.59 -28.31
N ILE A 572 -26.50 2.29 -27.99
CA ILE A 572 -25.97 3.41 -28.78
C ILE A 572 -24.77 2.89 -29.59
N LYS A 573 -24.88 2.97 -30.92
CA LYS A 573 -23.88 2.44 -31.86
C LYS A 573 -22.66 3.36 -31.94
N PHE A 574 -21.87 3.39 -30.87
CA PHE A 574 -20.68 4.23 -30.73
C PHE A 574 -19.40 3.40 -30.46
N GLY A 575 -18.99 2.56 -31.41
CA GLY A 575 -17.73 1.79 -31.31
C GLY A 575 -17.47 1.18 -29.92
N ARG A 576 -16.20 1.20 -29.45
CA ARG A 576 -15.81 0.78 -28.09
C ARG A 576 -16.01 1.91 -27.05
N GLY A 577 -17.22 2.45 -26.95
CA GLY A 577 -17.56 3.49 -25.98
C GLY A 577 -17.34 3.05 -24.53
N ASN A 578 -16.86 3.95 -23.67
CA ASN A 578 -16.49 3.62 -22.28
C ASN A 578 -17.23 4.48 -21.25
N TYR A 579 -17.44 5.76 -21.53
CA TYR A 579 -18.25 6.67 -20.73
C TYR A 579 -18.95 7.67 -21.66
N ALA A 580 -20.14 8.13 -21.27
CA ALA A 580 -20.95 9.07 -22.05
C ALA A 580 -21.61 10.09 -21.14
N VAL A 581 -21.72 11.34 -21.57
CA VAL A 581 -22.48 12.40 -20.91
C VAL A 581 -23.27 13.17 -21.98
N GLU A 582 -24.47 13.62 -21.65
CA GLU A 582 -25.26 14.45 -22.57
C GLU A 582 -24.66 15.84 -22.77
N GLY A 583 -24.58 16.24 -24.03
CA GLY A 583 -24.08 17.53 -24.49
C GLY A 583 -25.17 18.59 -24.61
N GLU A 584 -25.01 19.50 -25.55
CA GLU A 584 -25.90 20.65 -25.78
C GLU A 584 -27.37 20.28 -26.03
N THR A 585 -27.66 19.11 -26.59
CA THR A 585 -29.01 18.61 -26.82
C THR A 585 -29.09 17.12 -26.49
N ALA A 586 -30.29 16.55 -26.35
CA ALA A 586 -30.49 15.14 -26.02
C ALA A 586 -29.92 14.14 -27.05
N ASN A 587 -29.66 14.59 -28.28
CA ASN A 587 -29.06 13.76 -29.33
C ASN A 587 -27.53 13.85 -29.36
N ILE A 588 -26.93 14.81 -28.65
CA ILE A 588 -25.48 14.97 -28.62
C ILE A 588 -24.92 14.34 -27.35
N LEU A 589 -23.96 13.44 -27.51
CA LEU A 589 -23.22 12.83 -26.41
C LEU A 589 -21.74 13.17 -26.53
N TYR A 590 -21.12 13.52 -25.41
CA TYR A 590 -19.67 13.53 -25.28
C TYR A 590 -19.23 12.20 -24.68
N MET A 591 -18.30 11.52 -25.34
CA MET A 591 -18.00 10.12 -25.07
C MET A 591 -16.49 9.88 -25.02
N SER A 592 -16.05 8.98 -24.14
CA SER A 592 -14.70 8.41 -24.16
C SER A 592 -14.72 6.99 -24.74
N ARG A 593 -13.57 6.52 -25.23
CA ARG A 593 -13.42 5.17 -25.80
C ARG A 593 -12.47 4.34 -24.97
N PHE A 594 -12.71 3.04 -24.91
CA PHE A 594 -11.89 2.12 -24.14
C PHE A 594 -10.44 2.10 -24.67
N ASN A 595 -9.48 2.34 -23.78
CA ASN A 595 -8.04 2.33 -24.07
C ASN A 595 -7.58 3.31 -25.16
N LEU A 596 -8.33 4.40 -25.41
CA LEU A 596 -7.93 5.49 -26.31
C LEU A 596 -7.94 6.83 -25.57
N ASN A 597 -6.97 7.68 -25.89
CA ASN A 597 -6.94 9.04 -25.38
C ASN A 597 -7.96 9.90 -26.13
N GLY A 598 -8.66 10.77 -25.39
CA GLY A 598 -9.51 11.80 -25.96
C GLY A 598 -10.98 11.75 -25.58
N ILE A 599 -11.70 12.74 -26.09
CA ILE A 599 -13.15 12.91 -25.96
C ILE A 599 -13.71 13.09 -27.37
N TRP A 600 -14.82 12.42 -27.65
CA TRP A 600 -15.53 12.50 -28.91
C TRP A 600 -16.90 13.11 -28.70
N ARG A 601 -17.28 14.07 -29.55
CA ARG A 601 -18.66 14.52 -29.71
C ARG A 601 -19.35 13.57 -30.69
N PHE A 602 -20.45 12.97 -30.27
CA PHE A 602 -21.26 12.02 -31.04
C PHE A 602 -22.66 12.59 -31.24
N ASP A 603 -23.13 12.58 -32.47
CA ASP A 603 -24.51 12.95 -32.82
C ASP A 603 -25.31 11.68 -33.10
N ALA A 604 -26.25 11.36 -32.20
CA ALA A 604 -27.09 10.18 -32.31
C ALA A 604 -28.10 10.25 -33.47
N SER A 605 -28.39 11.44 -33.99
CA SER A 605 -29.34 11.62 -35.09
C SER A 605 -28.71 11.34 -36.46
N THR A 606 -27.44 11.72 -36.63
CA THR A 606 -26.68 11.48 -37.87
C THR A 606 -25.74 10.27 -37.78
N ASN A 607 -25.52 9.75 -36.56
CA ASN A 607 -24.53 8.72 -36.25
C ASN A 607 -23.08 9.14 -36.59
N GLU A 608 -22.79 10.44 -36.52
CA GLU A 608 -21.46 11.01 -36.75
C GLU A 608 -20.69 11.18 -35.44
N SER A 609 -19.37 11.01 -35.51
CA SER A 609 -18.47 11.17 -34.36
C SER A 609 -17.23 11.96 -34.73
N ILE A 610 -16.92 12.99 -33.94
CA ILE A 610 -15.75 13.85 -34.12
C ILE A 610 -14.95 13.84 -32.82
N GLN A 611 -13.64 13.61 -32.90
CA GLN A 611 -12.76 13.77 -31.74
C GLN A 611 -12.53 15.26 -31.49
N ILE A 612 -12.93 15.76 -30.33
CA ILE A 612 -12.78 17.18 -29.97
C ILE A 612 -11.45 17.46 -29.26
N THR A 613 -10.85 16.45 -28.63
CA THR A 613 -9.52 16.52 -28.02
C THR A 613 -8.93 15.12 -27.86
N ASP A 614 -7.61 15.01 -27.86
CA ASP A 614 -6.82 13.81 -27.53
C ASP A 614 -6.10 13.92 -26.18
N ARG A 615 -6.31 15.03 -25.46
CA ARG A 615 -5.58 15.36 -24.23
C ARG A 615 -6.10 14.67 -22.96
N LEU A 616 -7.31 14.09 -23.02
CA LEU A 616 -7.81 13.23 -21.95
C LEU A 616 -7.11 11.87 -22.02
N ALA A 617 -6.35 11.49 -20.99
CA ALA A 617 -5.68 10.20 -20.99
C ALA A 617 -6.70 9.04 -20.94
N LYS A 618 -6.40 7.93 -21.62
CA LYS A 618 -7.27 6.75 -21.73
C LYS A 618 -7.75 6.13 -20.41
N TYR A 619 -7.00 6.35 -19.32
CA TYR A 619 -7.36 5.88 -17.98
C TYR A 619 -8.11 6.92 -17.15
N ASP A 620 -8.32 8.14 -17.66
CA ASP A 620 -9.19 9.17 -17.08
C ASP A 620 -10.53 9.21 -17.81
N PHE A 621 -10.95 8.06 -18.36
CA PHE A 621 -12.11 7.93 -19.23
C PHE A 621 -13.43 8.48 -18.66
N GLY A 622 -13.53 8.70 -17.35
CA GLY A 622 -14.70 9.24 -16.66
C GLY A 622 -14.48 10.63 -16.05
N SER A 623 -13.32 11.25 -16.25
CA SER A 623 -12.94 12.55 -15.67
C SER A 623 -13.23 13.68 -16.63
N PHE A 624 -14.47 13.75 -17.12
CA PHE A 624 -14.98 14.85 -17.91
C PHE A 624 -16.50 15.01 -17.76
N TYR A 625 -17.01 16.22 -17.99
CA TYR A 625 -18.44 16.51 -18.02
C TYR A 625 -18.73 17.71 -18.95
N TYR A 626 -20.00 17.91 -19.30
CA TYR A 626 -20.45 19.06 -20.09
C TYR A 626 -21.31 20.00 -19.26
N GLU A 627 -20.95 21.27 -19.20
CA GLU A 627 -21.67 22.31 -18.46
C GLU A 627 -21.40 23.70 -19.05
N ASN A 628 -22.40 24.59 -19.03
CA ASN A 628 -22.27 25.99 -19.45
C ASN A 628 -21.65 26.21 -20.85
N GLY A 629 -21.86 25.29 -21.78
CA GLY A 629 -21.33 25.39 -23.15
C GLY A 629 -19.91 24.82 -23.33
N PHE A 630 -19.33 24.24 -22.28
CA PHE A 630 -17.97 23.70 -22.30
C PHE A 630 -17.94 22.23 -21.90
N VAL A 631 -16.98 21.50 -22.44
CA VAL A 631 -16.55 20.20 -21.92
C VAL A 631 -15.36 20.42 -20.99
N TYR A 632 -15.53 20.13 -19.70
CA TYR A 632 -14.45 20.17 -18.71
C TYR A 632 -13.80 18.79 -18.61
N PHE A 633 -12.47 18.73 -18.53
CA PHE A 633 -11.74 17.47 -18.49
C PHE A 633 -10.36 17.59 -17.82
N ILE A 634 -9.79 16.46 -17.39
CA ILE A 634 -8.40 16.39 -16.90
C ILE A 634 -7.44 16.16 -18.07
N GLU A 635 -6.42 17.00 -18.18
CA GLU A 635 -5.21 16.77 -18.98
C GLU A 635 -4.04 16.40 -18.07
N ARG A 636 -3.27 15.37 -18.44
CA ARG A 636 -2.09 14.96 -17.68
C ARG A 636 -0.81 15.24 -18.43
N THR A 637 0.13 15.88 -17.76
CA THR A 637 1.49 16.12 -18.25
C THR A 637 2.49 15.45 -17.31
N ASN A 638 3.78 15.48 -17.67
CA ASN A 638 4.84 14.92 -16.80
C ASN A 638 5.03 15.70 -15.49
N GLN A 639 4.55 16.95 -15.43
CA GLN A 639 4.77 17.85 -14.28
C GLN A 639 3.47 18.22 -13.57
N GLU A 640 2.34 18.21 -14.27
CA GLU A 640 1.07 18.74 -13.79
C GLU A 640 -0.12 17.86 -14.18
N ASP A 641 -1.10 17.77 -13.28
CA ASP A 641 -2.49 17.43 -13.60
C ASP A 641 -3.25 18.75 -13.82
N LYS A 642 -3.81 18.98 -15.01
CA LYS A 642 -4.52 20.22 -15.40
C LYS A 642 -5.99 19.98 -15.56
N ILE A 643 -6.82 20.88 -15.05
CA ILE A 643 -8.24 20.94 -15.42
C ILE A 643 -8.38 21.89 -16.60
N GLN A 644 -8.89 21.39 -17.71
CA GLN A 644 -9.13 22.12 -18.93
C GLN A 644 -10.63 22.25 -19.18
N ARG A 645 -11.03 23.27 -19.94
CA ARG A 645 -12.34 23.34 -20.59
C ARG A 645 -12.19 23.61 -22.07
N ILE A 646 -13.05 23.02 -22.90
CA ILE A 646 -13.08 23.23 -24.35
C ILE A 646 -14.48 23.65 -24.82
N ASN A 647 -14.57 24.70 -25.65
CA ASN A 647 -15.84 25.19 -26.20
C ASN A 647 -16.19 24.53 -27.55
N ALA A 648 -17.32 24.91 -28.13
CA ALA A 648 -17.78 24.42 -29.44
C ALA A 648 -16.84 24.77 -30.61
N ASP A 649 -16.06 25.86 -30.47
CA ASP A 649 -15.05 26.31 -31.44
C ASP A 649 -13.69 25.60 -31.25
N LEU A 650 -13.62 24.61 -30.35
CA LEU A 650 -12.43 23.84 -29.98
C LEU A 650 -11.32 24.66 -29.30
N GLU A 651 -11.65 25.84 -28.79
CA GLU A 651 -10.73 26.65 -27.98
C GLU A 651 -10.64 26.04 -26.58
N THR A 652 -9.41 25.80 -26.12
CA THR A 652 -9.13 25.16 -24.83
C THR A 652 -8.54 26.17 -23.85
N GLU A 653 -9.07 26.19 -22.63
CA GLU A 653 -8.62 27.05 -21.52
C GLU A 653 -8.30 26.21 -20.29
N THR A 654 -7.17 26.52 -19.63
CA THR A 654 -6.79 25.90 -18.36
C THR A 654 -7.46 26.64 -17.21
N ILE A 655 -8.23 25.90 -16.41
CA ILE A 655 -8.95 26.40 -15.24
C ILE A 655 -8.05 26.39 -14.01
N MET A 656 -7.29 25.31 -13.83
CA MET A 656 -6.37 25.13 -12.70
C MET A 656 -5.34 24.04 -12.97
N SER A 657 -4.21 24.11 -12.27
CA SER A 657 -3.12 23.14 -12.33
C SER A 657 -2.78 22.61 -10.94
N PHE A 658 -2.43 21.34 -10.87
CA PHE A 658 -1.88 20.68 -9.69
C PHE A 658 -0.57 19.99 -10.06
N PRO A 659 0.30 19.67 -9.10
CA PRO A 659 1.41 18.75 -9.34
C PRO A 659 0.94 17.44 -9.99
N ALA A 660 1.80 16.83 -10.79
CA ALA A 660 1.48 15.56 -11.44
C ALA A 660 1.04 14.51 -10.40
N ASN A 661 0.03 13.71 -10.76
CA ASN A 661 -0.48 12.59 -9.97
C ASN A 661 -1.22 12.98 -8.67
N THR A 662 -1.52 14.27 -8.47
CA THR A 662 -2.37 14.77 -7.39
C THR A 662 -3.82 14.35 -7.52
N ILE A 663 -4.39 14.40 -8.73
CA ILE A 663 -5.79 14.05 -8.97
C ILE A 663 -5.91 12.57 -9.29
N ARG A 664 -6.83 11.88 -8.63
CA ARG A 664 -7.09 10.45 -8.83
C ARG A 664 -7.52 10.18 -10.27
N LYS A 665 -7.08 9.03 -10.80
CA LYS A 665 -7.44 8.57 -12.15
C LYS A 665 -8.91 8.12 -12.24
N PHE A 666 -9.40 7.86 -13.45
CA PHE A 666 -10.74 7.38 -13.77
C PHE A 666 -11.83 8.44 -13.67
N PHE A 667 -12.43 8.64 -12.49
CA PHE A 667 -13.54 9.57 -12.22
C PHE A 667 -13.14 10.70 -11.26
N GLY A 668 -11.88 11.14 -11.35
CA GLY A 668 -11.30 12.11 -10.42
C GLY A 668 -11.84 13.53 -10.52
N LEU A 669 -12.60 13.84 -11.58
CA LEU A 669 -13.26 15.12 -11.82
C LEU A 669 -14.77 14.90 -12.07
N SER A 670 -15.61 15.73 -11.46
CA SER A 670 -17.04 15.83 -11.78
C SER A 670 -17.57 17.27 -11.56
N SER A 671 -18.73 17.58 -12.13
CA SER A 671 -19.43 18.85 -11.93
C SER A 671 -19.99 18.94 -10.50
N ALA A 672 -20.01 20.15 -9.94
CA ALA A 672 -20.70 20.47 -8.70
C ALA A 672 -21.91 21.38 -8.96
N ASN A 673 -21.87 22.61 -8.44
CA ASN A 673 -22.78 23.68 -8.83
C ASN A 673 -22.17 24.50 -9.97
N GLU A 674 -22.90 25.49 -10.49
CA GLU A 674 -22.49 26.27 -11.68
C GLU A 674 -21.16 27.05 -11.51
N GLN A 675 -20.65 27.18 -10.28
CA GLN A 675 -19.44 27.93 -9.94
C GLN A 675 -18.31 27.05 -9.39
N SER A 676 -18.51 25.73 -9.27
CA SER A 676 -17.50 24.84 -8.71
C SER A 676 -17.48 23.44 -9.33
N LEU A 677 -16.36 22.75 -9.13
CA LEU A 677 -16.14 21.37 -9.51
C LEU A 677 -15.82 20.51 -8.28
N LEU A 678 -15.91 19.19 -8.43
CA LEU A 678 -15.45 18.22 -7.44
C LEU A 678 -14.19 17.52 -7.95
N LEU A 679 -13.17 17.43 -7.10
CA LEU A 679 -11.96 16.64 -7.33
C LEU A 679 -11.83 15.53 -6.30
N THR A 680 -11.35 14.38 -6.75
CA THR A 680 -10.78 13.34 -5.88
C THR A 680 -9.27 13.51 -5.84
N LEU A 681 -8.76 13.97 -4.71
CA LEU A 681 -7.36 14.33 -4.51
C LEU A 681 -6.66 13.27 -3.65
N LYS A 682 -5.38 13.02 -3.91
CA LYS A 682 -4.56 12.18 -3.04
C LYS A 682 -4.00 13.02 -1.90
N VAL A 683 -4.06 12.47 -0.70
CA VAL A 683 -3.42 13.04 0.48
C VAL A 683 -1.92 12.82 0.38
N ALA A 684 -1.14 13.87 0.61
CA ALA A 684 0.27 13.75 0.90
C ALA A 684 0.42 13.56 2.42
N ASN A 685 0.83 12.35 2.85
CA ASN A 685 1.31 12.03 4.21
C ASN A 685 0.27 12.12 5.37
N GLU A 686 -0.48 11.04 5.61
CA GLU A 686 -1.32 10.85 6.82
C GLU A 686 -0.91 9.55 7.56
N ALA A 687 -1.22 9.46 8.85
CA ALA A 687 -1.01 8.26 9.67
C ALA A 687 -2.09 8.11 10.76
N ASP A 688 -2.60 6.89 10.96
CA ASP A 688 -3.56 6.56 12.03
C ASP A 688 -2.93 5.57 13.03
N ILE A 689 -3.46 5.51 14.25
CA ILE A 689 -3.04 4.48 15.24
C ILE A 689 -3.96 3.26 15.21
N THR A 690 -3.35 2.10 15.08
CA THR A 690 -3.99 0.79 15.17
C THR A 690 -3.44 0.00 16.35
N SER A 691 -4.24 -0.93 16.87
CA SER A 691 -3.83 -1.86 17.91
C SER A 691 -3.95 -3.30 17.45
N TYR A 692 -3.01 -4.11 17.88
CA TYR A 692 -2.88 -5.53 17.58
C TYR A 692 -2.83 -6.28 18.89
N GLN A 693 -3.94 -6.95 19.23
CA GLN A 693 -3.97 -7.83 20.39
C GLN A 693 -3.13 -9.06 20.09
N LEU A 694 -2.11 -9.31 20.92
CA LEU A 694 -1.22 -10.45 20.73
C LEU A 694 -1.78 -11.64 21.52
N ASN A 695 -1.83 -12.80 20.89
CA ASN A 695 -2.12 -14.04 21.58
C ASN A 695 -0.86 -14.48 22.35
N ASN A 696 -1.06 -15.04 23.54
CA ASN A 696 0.02 -15.60 24.37
C ASN A 696 0.68 -16.81 23.72
#